data_AF-A0A4R4KSX2-F1
#
_entry.id   AF-A0A4R4KSX2-F1
#
_cell.length_a   1.000
_cell.length_b   1.000
_cell.length_c   1.000
_cell.angle_alpha   90.00
_cell.angle_beta   90.00
_cell.angle_gamma   90.00
#
_symmetry.space_group_name_H-M   'P 1'
#
loop_
_entity.id
_entity.type
_entity.pdbx_description
1 polymer ?
#
loop_
_entity_poly.entity_id
_entity_poly.type
_entity_poly.pdbx_seq_one_letter_code
_entity_poly.pdbx_strand_id
1 'polypeptide(L)'
;MTEPAPAARLVVLVSGSGSNLQALLDAAADPAYGAKVVAVGADRDGIAGLDRAAAAGVPTFVERVRDHRTREDWDRALTARVAEHRPDLVVSAGFLKLAGPHFLATFGGRYLNTHNTLLPAFPGIHGPRDALAYGVKITGATLFFVDAGTDTGPIVAQVAVPVRDDDDEETLTERIKEAERRQLVEQVGRLVREGWTITGRKVTVGVSATQDERRPIRRALVSVYDKSGLVELARALHDAGVEIVSTGSTAATISGAGVPVTPVEQVTDFPEILDGRVKTLHPKIHGGLLADLRKDAHARQLDEHGIAGVDLLVSNLYPFQATVASGAGQDECVEQIDIGGPAMVRAAAKNHASVAVVTDPAAYPALLAALAEGGFTLAQRRALAARAFADIAEYDVAVAEWFARQFTPEGERWPRFAGLALRRQAVLRYGENPHQDAAVYADPAGPSGLAQAEQLHGKEMSYNNYVDADAAWRAAHDFPDQPAVAIIKHANPCGIAVGADVAEAHRKAHACDPVSAFGGVIAVNRPVSVAMARQVAEVFTEVVVAPGYDEGAVEILQARKNVRLLRAPRSAPQATEWRQVSGGVLVQGRDRVDAEGDDPATWWLATGEAADPATLADLVFAWRAVRAVKSNAILLAKEGASVGVGMGQVNRVDSARLAVDRAGADRARGAVAASDAFFPFADGPRILIEAGVRAIVQPGGSVRDEETIAACKEAGVTMYLTGTRHFFH
;
A
#
# COMPACT_ATOMS: atom_id res chain seq x y z
N MET A 1 -8.20 38.99 -27.88
CA MET A 1 -7.34 39.58 -26.85
C MET A 1 -7.56 38.78 -25.58
N THR A 2 -6.63 37.90 -25.24
CA THR A 2 -6.64 37.13 -23.99
C THR A 2 -6.45 38.10 -22.82
N GLU A 3 -7.25 37.95 -21.75
CA GLU A 3 -7.01 38.68 -20.50
C GLU A 3 -5.58 38.37 -20.01
N PRO A 4 -4.85 39.38 -19.47
CA PRO A 4 -3.55 39.12 -18.87
C PRO A 4 -3.70 38.16 -17.70
N ALA A 5 -2.77 37.19 -17.59
CA ALA A 5 -2.75 36.24 -16.49
C ALA A 5 -2.74 36.99 -15.13
N PRO A 6 -3.48 36.49 -14.11
CA PRO A 6 -3.52 37.13 -12.81
C PRO A 6 -2.13 37.16 -12.16
N ALA A 7 -1.73 38.30 -11.59
CA ALA A 7 -0.45 38.46 -10.92
C ALA A 7 -0.34 37.59 -9.66
N ALA A 8 0.82 36.95 -9.47
CA ALA A 8 1.09 36.10 -8.31
C ALA A 8 1.07 36.89 -6.99
N ARG A 9 0.54 36.29 -5.94
CA ARG A 9 0.36 36.88 -4.61
C ARG A 9 1.59 36.64 -3.74
N LEU A 10 2.32 37.71 -3.41
CA LEU A 10 3.48 37.67 -2.53
C LEU A 10 3.11 38.06 -1.09
N VAL A 11 3.52 37.24 -0.13
CA VAL A 11 3.58 37.66 1.28
C VAL A 11 5.04 37.82 1.67
N VAL A 12 5.39 38.98 2.23
CA VAL A 12 6.78 39.31 2.58
C VAL A 12 6.92 39.41 4.10
N LEU A 13 7.91 38.71 4.67
CA LEU A 13 8.20 38.71 6.10
C LEU A 13 9.45 39.56 6.40
N VAL A 14 9.38 40.44 7.41
CA VAL A 14 10.44 41.41 7.74
C VAL A 14 10.67 41.56 9.25
N SER A 15 11.90 41.87 9.66
CA SER A 15 12.24 42.17 11.07
C SER A 15 12.94 43.51 11.29
N GLY A 16 13.25 44.26 10.23
CA GLY A 16 14.11 45.44 10.29
C GLY A 16 13.74 46.54 9.30
N SER A 17 14.75 47.13 8.65
CA SER A 17 14.59 48.33 7.81
C SER A 17 13.71 48.14 6.58
N GLY A 18 13.56 46.90 6.07
CA GLY A 18 12.71 46.58 4.93
C GLY A 18 13.28 47.01 3.58
N SER A 19 14.61 47.06 3.41
CA SER A 19 15.25 47.39 2.12
C SER A 19 14.91 46.39 1.01
N ASN A 20 14.91 45.09 1.33
CA ASN A 20 14.52 44.02 0.41
C ASN A 20 13.01 44.08 0.08
N LEU A 21 12.18 44.41 1.08
CA LEU A 21 10.75 44.66 0.89
C LEU A 21 10.51 45.82 -0.08
N GLN A 22 11.20 46.95 0.09
CA GLN A 22 11.02 48.10 -0.80
C GLN A 22 11.38 47.76 -2.24
N ALA A 23 12.47 47.03 -2.47
CA ALA A 23 12.85 46.61 -3.81
C ALA A 23 11.76 45.74 -4.47
N LEU A 24 11.09 44.87 -3.71
CA LEU A 24 9.96 44.07 -4.20
C LEU A 24 8.70 44.93 -4.44
N LEU A 25 8.42 45.92 -3.58
CA LEU A 25 7.30 46.85 -3.77
C LEU A 25 7.49 47.70 -5.03
N ASP A 26 8.69 48.23 -5.24
CA ASP A 26 9.04 49.05 -6.41
C ASP A 26 8.93 48.22 -7.70
N ALA A 27 9.39 46.96 -7.68
CA ALA A 27 9.27 46.07 -8.83
C ALA A 27 7.81 45.66 -9.11
N ALA A 28 7.03 45.39 -8.05
CA ALA A 28 5.61 45.02 -8.17
C ALA A 28 4.70 46.19 -8.62
N ALA A 29 5.23 47.42 -8.70
CA ALA A 29 4.52 48.54 -9.31
C ALA A 29 4.39 48.40 -10.85
N ASP A 30 5.28 47.64 -11.48
CA ASP A 30 5.18 47.28 -12.90
C ASP A 30 4.34 45.99 -13.07
N PRO A 31 3.18 46.04 -13.76
CA PRO A 31 2.38 44.86 -14.04
C PRO A 31 3.14 43.74 -14.78
N ALA A 32 4.16 44.08 -15.57
CA ALA A 32 4.99 43.11 -16.28
C ALA A 32 5.86 42.26 -15.33
N TYR A 33 6.04 42.68 -14.07
CA TYR A 33 6.76 41.92 -13.06
C TYR A 33 6.09 40.57 -12.77
N GLY A 34 4.76 40.48 -12.91
CA GLY A 34 3.99 39.23 -12.74
C GLY A 34 3.65 38.87 -11.29
N ALA A 35 3.93 39.76 -10.33
CA ALA A 35 3.65 39.56 -8.91
C ALA A 35 3.15 40.85 -8.23
N LYS A 36 2.34 40.68 -7.19
CA LYS A 36 1.85 41.75 -6.30
C LYS A 36 2.08 41.37 -4.84
N VAL A 37 2.62 42.29 -4.06
CA VAL A 37 2.70 42.12 -2.60
C VAL A 37 1.30 42.32 -2.00
N VAL A 38 0.75 41.25 -1.41
CA VAL A 38 -0.61 41.24 -0.85
C VAL A 38 -0.65 41.40 0.67
N ALA A 39 0.46 41.12 1.36
CA ALA A 39 0.61 41.41 2.78
C ALA A 39 2.09 41.45 3.19
N VAL A 40 2.36 42.19 4.27
CA VAL A 40 3.67 42.22 4.94
C VAL A 40 3.53 41.80 6.40
N GLY A 41 4.23 40.74 6.79
CA GLY A 41 4.26 40.24 8.16
C GLY A 41 5.54 40.63 8.88
N ALA A 42 5.47 40.92 10.18
CA ALA A 42 6.65 41.20 11.00
C ALA A 42 6.64 40.42 12.33
N ASP A 43 7.83 40.20 12.90
CA ASP A 43 7.97 39.56 14.23
C ASP A 43 7.96 40.56 15.40
N ARG A 44 7.88 41.85 15.08
CA ARG A 44 7.91 42.99 16.02
C ARG A 44 7.32 44.24 15.37
N ASP A 45 6.83 45.17 16.16
CA ASP A 45 6.31 46.46 15.67
C ASP A 45 7.39 47.53 15.62
N GLY A 46 7.01 48.70 15.11
CA GLY A 46 7.85 49.90 15.11
C GLY A 46 9.08 49.77 14.22
N ILE A 47 9.04 48.87 13.24
CA ILE A 47 10.11 48.69 12.26
C ILE A 47 9.80 49.46 10.99
N ALA A 48 10.83 50.06 10.39
CA ALA A 48 10.67 50.82 9.14
C ALA A 48 10.13 49.96 7.98
N GLY A 49 10.29 48.63 8.02
CA GLY A 49 9.66 47.74 7.04
C GLY A 49 8.12 47.80 7.04
N LEU A 50 7.48 47.95 8.20
CA LEU A 50 6.03 48.11 8.29
C LEU A 50 5.60 49.48 7.78
N ASP A 51 6.37 50.54 8.05
CA ASP A 51 6.11 51.89 7.55
C ASP A 51 6.16 51.93 6.01
N ARG A 52 7.12 51.22 5.40
CA ARG A 52 7.23 51.07 3.94
C ARG A 52 6.01 50.37 3.34
N ALA A 53 5.53 49.30 3.97
CA ALA A 53 4.33 48.59 3.53
C ALA A 53 3.07 49.48 3.63
N ALA A 54 2.92 50.22 4.72
CA ALA A 54 1.84 51.16 4.93
C ALA A 54 1.84 52.29 3.88
N ALA A 55 3.02 52.85 3.58
CA ALA A 55 3.18 53.87 2.53
C ALA A 55 2.80 53.35 1.13
N ALA A 56 3.00 52.06 0.87
CA ALA A 56 2.60 51.41 -0.37
C ALA A 56 1.13 50.91 -0.38
N GLY A 57 0.36 51.14 0.69
CA GLY A 57 -1.03 50.68 0.81
C GLY A 57 -1.19 49.16 0.93
N VAL A 58 -0.13 48.45 1.36
CA VAL A 58 -0.14 46.99 1.53
C VAL A 58 -0.57 46.62 2.95
N PRO A 59 -1.52 45.69 3.14
CA PRO A 59 -1.91 45.20 4.45
C PRO A 59 -0.73 44.68 5.26
N THR A 60 -0.69 44.99 6.55
CA THR A 60 0.36 44.54 7.47
C THR A 60 -0.20 43.71 8.62
N PHE A 61 0.63 42.82 9.17
CA PHE A 61 0.36 42.13 10.42
C PHE A 61 1.64 41.92 11.23
N VAL A 62 1.50 41.79 12.54
CA VAL A 62 2.62 41.54 13.45
C VAL A 62 2.32 40.29 14.27
N GLU A 63 3.22 39.29 14.19
CA GLU A 63 3.15 38.05 14.95
C GLU A 63 4.39 37.88 15.81
N ARG A 64 4.34 38.38 17.05
CA ARG A 64 5.48 38.35 17.95
C ARG A 64 5.57 37.01 18.65
N VAL A 65 6.77 36.44 18.69
CA VAL A 65 7.04 35.17 19.39
C VAL A 65 6.62 35.22 20.87
N ARG A 66 6.84 36.36 21.52
CA ARG A 66 6.54 36.55 22.95
C ARG A 66 5.05 36.55 23.28
N ASP A 67 4.19 36.71 22.27
CA ASP A 67 2.73 36.78 22.46
C ASP A 67 2.11 35.36 22.53
N HIS A 68 2.92 34.31 22.38
CA HIS A 68 2.49 32.91 22.37
C HIS A 68 3.17 32.08 23.47
N ARG A 69 2.46 31.07 23.99
CA ARG A 69 2.95 30.21 25.10
C ARG A 69 4.14 29.35 24.69
N THR A 70 4.12 28.81 23.47
CA THR A 70 5.16 27.94 22.93
C THR A 70 5.58 28.38 21.54
N ARG A 71 6.76 27.93 21.10
CA ARG A 71 7.25 28.17 19.74
C ARG A 71 6.34 27.54 18.68
N GLU A 72 5.74 26.40 19.01
CA GLU A 72 4.83 25.67 18.14
C GLU A 72 3.50 26.41 17.95
N ASP A 73 3.01 27.05 19.00
CA ASP A 73 1.78 27.88 18.92
C ASP A 73 2.01 29.13 18.06
N TRP A 74 3.16 29.78 18.22
CA TRP A 74 3.56 30.88 17.35
C TRP A 74 3.71 30.45 15.89
N ASP A 75 4.29 29.26 15.63
CA ASP A 75 4.44 28.71 14.28
C ASP A 75 3.09 28.49 13.60
N ARG A 76 2.11 27.92 14.34
CA ARG A 76 0.72 27.79 13.88
C ARG A 76 0.08 29.16 13.60
N ALA A 77 0.24 30.12 14.51
CA ALA A 77 -0.35 31.45 14.35
C ALA A 77 0.22 32.20 13.14
N LEU A 78 1.55 32.23 13.00
CA LEU A 78 2.22 32.83 11.84
C LEU A 78 1.75 32.16 10.54
N THR A 79 1.65 30.83 10.53
CA THR A 79 1.17 30.08 9.35
C THR A 79 -0.25 30.50 8.98
N ALA A 80 -1.16 30.57 9.95
CA ALA A 80 -2.54 30.99 9.73
C ALA A 80 -2.63 32.42 9.17
N ARG A 81 -1.91 33.38 9.76
CA ARG A 81 -1.89 34.78 9.29
C ARG A 81 -1.37 34.90 7.86
N VAL A 82 -0.32 34.16 7.51
CA VAL A 82 0.20 34.12 6.13
C VAL A 82 -0.82 33.47 5.19
N ALA A 83 -1.46 32.38 5.60
CA ALA A 83 -2.43 31.63 4.79
C ALA A 83 -3.70 32.43 4.47
N GLU A 84 -4.16 33.33 5.36
CA GLU A 84 -5.30 34.24 5.11
C GLU A 84 -5.15 35.01 3.79
N HIS A 85 -3.90 35.33 3.41
CA HIS A 85 -3.58 36.08 2.22
C HIS A 85 -3.36 35.22 0.98
N ARG A 86 -3.52 33.89 1.07
CA ARG A 86 -3.38 32.92 -0.05
C ARG A 86 -2.14 33.19 -0.93
N PRO A 87 -0.92 33.18 -0.37
CA PRO A 87 0.28 33.48 -1.15
C PRO A 87 0.58 32.37 -2.17
N ASP A 88 1.00 32.78 -3.35
CA ASP A 88 1.66 31.91 -4.33
C ASP A 88 3.13 31.72 -3.96
N LEU A 89 3.74 32.73 -3.32
CA LEU A 89 5.11 32.71 -2.84
C LEU A 89 5.25 33.54 -1.55
N VAL A 90 6.00 33.02 -0.58
CA VAL A 90 6.38 33.73 0.64
C VAL A 90 7.86 34.10 0.56
N VAL A 91 8.21 35.33 0.92
CA VAL A 91 9.59 35.82 0.88
C VAL A 91 10.03 36.32 2.26
N SER A 92 11.07 35.71 2.82
CA SER A 92 11.81 36.24 3.95
C SER A 92 12.75 37.35 3.46
N ALA A 93 12.38 38.59 3.74
CA ALA A 93 13.14 39.79 3.38
C ALA A 93 13.89 40.33 4.62
N GLY A 94 14.72 39.47 5.22
CA GLY A 94 15.40 39.76 6.49
C GLY A 94 14.51 39.50 7.71
N PHE A 95 13.79 38.38 7.70
CA PHE A 95 12.99 37.92 8.84
C PHE A 95 13.86 37.09 9.79
N LEU A 96 14.10 37.59 11.00
CA LEU A 96 15.09 37.05 11.95
C LEU A 96 14.54 35.93 12.83
N LYS A 97 13.57 35.16 12.33
CA LYS A 97 12.93 34.05 13.04
C LYS A 97 12.90 32.81 12.16
N LEU A 98 13.34 31.68 12.73
CA LEU A 98 13.24 30.38 12.06
C LEU A 98 11.78 29.96 11.91
N ALA A 99 11.37 29.62 10.69
CA ALA A 99 10.09 28.98 10.42
C ALA A 99 10.04 27.59 11.07
N GLY A 100 8.92 27.23 11.69
CA GLY A 100 8.75 25.93 12.31
C GLY A 100 8.16 24.89 11.36
N PRO A 101 7.97 23.65 11.86
CA PRO A 101 7.50 22.52 11.04
C PRO A 101 6.12 22.74 10.41
N HIS A 102 5.21 23.47 11.07
CA HIS A 102 3.86 23.72 10.54
C HIS A 102 3.90 24.71 9.36
N PHE A 103 4.71 25.75 9.50
CA PHE A 103 4.93 26.71 8.42
C PHE A 103 5.57 26.07 7.19
N LEU A 104 6.60 25.25 7.41
CA LEU A 104 7.27 24.53 6.32
C LEU A 104 6.39 23.44 5.70
N ALA A 105 5.49 22.81 6.46
CA ALA A 105 4.51 21.88 5.88
C ALA A 105 3.53 22.58 4.93
N THR A 106 3.21 23.86 5.18
CA THR A 106 2.23 24.62 4.41
C THR A 106 2.85 25.38 3.23
N PHE A 107 4.02 25.98 3.45
CA PHE A 107 4.70 26.85 2.48
C PHE A 107 6.05 26.30 2.00
N GLY A 108 6.46 25.11 2.44
CA GLY A 108 7.66 24.44 1.96
C GLY A 108 7.65 24.30 0.44
N GLY A 109 8.77 24.64 -0.20
CA GLY A 109 8.87 24.72 -1.66
C GLY A 109 8.26 25.97 -2.30
N ARG A 110 7.66 26.87 -1.50
CA ARG A 110 7.16 28.20 -1.88
C ARG A 110 7.56 29.30 -0.89
N TYR A 111 8.53 29.02 -0.01
CA TYR A 111 9.08 29.99 0.95
C TYR A 111 10.56 30.23 0.64
N LEU A 112 10.88 31.46 0.23
CA LEU A 112 12.23 31.88 -0.11
C LEU A 112 12.89 32.61 1.05
N ASN A 113 14.19 32.41 1.20
CA ASN A 113 15.05 33.26 2.00
C ASN A 113 16.30 33.66 1.22
N THR A 114 16.88 34.76 1.64
CA THR A 114 18.14 35.27 1.16
C THR A 114 19.19 35.16 2.27
N HIS A 115 20.38 34.72 1.91
CA HIS A 115 21.54 34.65 2.80
C HIS A 115 22.68 35.48 2.24
N ASN A 116 23.43 36.16 3.13
CA ASN A 116 24.45 37.14 2.77
C ASN A 116 25.85 36.54 2.51
N THR A 117 25.90 35.27 2.08
CA THR A 117 27.10 34.60 1.56
C THR A 117 26.75 33.62 0.45
N LEU A 118 27.77 33.03 -0.18
CA LEU A 118 27.61 31.96 -1.17
C LEU A 118 27.47 30.59 -0.46
N LEU A 119 26.24 30.20 -0.12
CA LEU A 119 25.98 28.90 0.50
C LEU A 119 26.48 27.74 -0.38
N PRO A 120 27.00 26.65 0.21
CA PRO A 120 27.00 26.33 1.65
C PRO A 120 28.12 26.98 2.47
N ALA A 121 28.92 27.91 1.91
CA ALA A 121 29.99 28.56 2.66
C ALA A 121 29.44 29.63 3.62
N PHE A 122 29.93 29.60 4.87
CA PHE A 122 29.59 30.58 5.92
C PHE A 122 28.07 30.70 6.21
N PRO A 123 27.37 29.61 6.57
CA PRO A 123 25.96 29.67 6.98
C PRO A 123 25.82 30.37 8.34
N GLY A 124 24.60 30.82 8.67
CA GLY A 124 24.31 31.48 9.94
C GLY A 124 24.54 33.00 9.94
N ILE A 125 24.29 33.65 11.07
CA ILE A 125 24.04 35.11 11.13
C ILE A 125 25.27 36.03 10.92
N HIS A 126 26.49 35.49 10.87
CA HIS A 126 27.74 36.25 10.81
C HIS A 126 28.50 36.10 9.48
N GLY A 127 27.80 35.69 8.41
CA GLY A 127 28.39 35.37 7.12
C GLY A 127 29.48 36.33 6.58
N PRO A 128 29.24 37.65 6.47
CA PRO A 128 30.23 38.61 5.97
C PRO A 128 31.47 38.70 6.86
N ARG A 129 31.29 38.69 8.18
CA ARG A 129 32.37 38.67 9.16
C ARG A 129 33.22 37.42 9.04
N ASP A 130 32.58 36.27 8.89
CA ASP A 130 33.27 34.98 8.76
C ASP A 130 34.03 34.88 7.44
N ALA A 131 33.47 35.44 6.35
CA ALA A 131 34.14 35.53 5.05
C ALA A 131 35.41 36.41 5.12
N LEU A 132 35.33 37.57 5.79
CA LEU A 132 36.49 38.44 6.01
C LEU A 132 37.56 37.77 6.89
N ALA A 133 37.14 37.16 8.00
CA ALA A 133 38.04 36.47 8.92
C ALA A 133 38.75 35.29 8.26
N TYR A 134 38.08 34.59 7.34
CA TYR A 134 38.68 33.51 6.56
C TYR A 134 39.63 34.04 5.46
N GLY A 135 39.41 35.26 4.97
CA GLY A 135 40.22 35.89 3.93
C GLY A 135 39.84 35.48 2.50
N VAL A 136 38.57 35.13 2.25
CA VAL A 136 38.12 34.84 0.87
C VAL A 136 38.14 36.09 0.00
N LYS A 137 38.42 35.94 -1.29
CA LYS A 137 38.38 37.04 -2.28
C LYS A 137 37.02 37.22 -2.95
N ILE A 138 36.13 36.26 -2.76
CA ILE A 138 34.77 36.27 -3.32
C ILE A 138 33.81 35.75 -2.24
N THR A 139 32.76 36.51 -1.98
CA THR A 139 31.56 36.08 -1.25
C THR A 139 30.35 36.43 -2.12
N GLY A 140 29.17 36.65 -1.55
CA GLY A 140 27.99 36.97 -2.34
C GLY A 140 26.69 36.95 -1.57
N ALA A 141 25.60 36.79 -2.30
CA ALA A 141 24.29 36.49 -1.76
C ALA A 141 23.73 35.22 -2.40
N THR A 142 22.96 34.46 -1.61
CA THR A 142 22.28 33.24 -2.06
C THR A 142 20.78 33.37 -1.83
N LEU A 143 19.99 33.18 -2.88
CA LEU A 143 18.55 32.99 -2.80
C LEU A 143 18.22 31.50 -2.82
N PHE A 144 17.44 31.01 -1.86
CA PHE A 144 17.13 29.58 -1.73
C PHE A 144 15.73 29.35 -1.14
N PHE A 145 15.17 28.17 -1.39
CA PHE A 145 13.95 27.73 -0.71
C PHE A 145 14.29 27.23 0.69
N VAL A 146 13.57 27.69 1.71
CA VAL A 146 13.81 27.29 3.11
C VAL A 146 13.37 25.84 3.34
N ASP A 147 14.22 25.07 4.02
CA ASP A 147 13.91 23.73 4.52
C ASP A 147 14.05 23.69 6.06
N ALA A 148 14.01 22.48 6.64
CA ALA A 148 14.07 22.32 8.09
C ALA A 148 15.47 22.58 8.69
N GLY A 149 16.52 22.67 7.87
CA GLY A 149 17.87 22.96 8.33
C GLY A 149 18.21 24.45 8.20
N THR A 150 19.32 24.86 8.83
CA THR A 150 19.78 26.25 8.77
C THR A 150 20.58 26.48 7.50
N ASP A 151 20.04 27.28 6.59
CA ASP A 151 20.67 27.65 5.31
C ASP A 151 21.04 26.45 4.42
N THR A 152 20.31 25.33 4.57
CA THR A 152 20.56 24.08 3.84
C THR A 152 19.70 23.89 2.61
N GLY A 153 18.73 24.76 2.36
CA GLY A 153 17.71 24.50 1.35
C GLY A 153 18.18 24.53 -0.11
N PRO A 154 17.31 24.12 -1.06
CA PRO A 154 17.59 24.15 -2.49
C PRO A 154 17.88 25.56 -3.00
N ILE A 155 19.04 25.75 -3.63
CA ILE A 155 19.51 27.05 -4.12
C ILE A 155 18.78 27.41 -5.42
N VAL A 156 18.22 28.62 -5.48
CA VAL A 156 17.59 29.21 -6.67
C VAL A 156 18.64 29.95 -7.50
N ALA A 157 19.42 30.83 -6.86
CA ALA A 157 20.42 31.63 -7.52
C ALA A 157 21.51 32.10 -6.54
N GLN A 158 22.68 32.39 -7.07
CA GLN A 158 23.80 32.98 -6.33
C GLN A 158 24.39 34.15 -7.11
N VAL A 159 24.80 35.19 -6.39
CA VAL A 159 25.43 36.38 -6.97
C VAL A 159 26.74 36.61 -6.27
N ALA A 160 27.84 36.60 -7.03
CA ALA A 160 29.19 36.79 -6.51
C ALA A 160 29.46 38.28 -6.25
N VAL A 161 30.11 38.56 -5.12
CA VAL A 161 30.55 39.88 -4.69
C VAL A 161 32.04 39.80 -4.32
N PRO A 162 32.91 40.59 -4.95
CA PRO A 162 34.32 40.60 -4.62
C PRO A 162 34.57 41.22 -3.24
N VAL A 163 35.45 40.59 -2.46
CA VAL A 163 35.99 41.10 -1.20
C VAL A 163 37.28 41.83 -1.50
N ARG A 164 37.33 43.13 -1.21
CA ARG A 164 38.49 43.99 -1.45
C ARG A 164 39.44 43.94 -0.26
N ASP A 165 40.70 44.29 -0.51
CA ASP A 165 41.75 44.25 0.52
C ASP A 165 41.52 45.25 1.66
N ASP A 166 40.75 46.31 1.40
CA ASP A 166 40.38 47.37 2.33
C ASP A 166 38.95 47.23 2.90
N ASP A 167 38.26 46.11 2.64
CA ASP A 167 36.91 45.91 3.16
C ASP A 167 36.90 45.64 4.67
N ASP A 168 35.97 46.28 5.37
CA ASP A 168 35.49 45.88 6.69
C ASP A 168 34.11 45.21 6.58
N GLU A 169 33.55 44.78 7.72
CA GLU A 169 32.25 44.10 7.74
C GLU A 169 31.13 44.99 7.21
N GLU A 170 31.19 46.30 7.43
CA GLU A 170 30.16 47.25 7.00
C GLU A 170 30.23 47.48 5.49
N THR A 171 31.42 47.80 4.96
CA THR A 171 31.61 48.06 3.52
C THR A 171 31.29 46.83 2.67
N LEU A 172 31.67 45.64 3.15
CA LEU A 172 31.33 44.38 2.49
C LEU A 172 29.84 44.09 2.57
N THR A 173 29.23 44.26 3.74
CA THR A 173 27.79 44.03 3.94
C THR A 173 26.94 44.92 3.04
N GLU A 174 27.27 46.21 2.91
CA GLU A 174 26.52 47.10 2.03
C GLU A 174 26.64 46.70 0.55
N ARG A 175 27.83 46.28 0.11
CA ARG A 175 28.02 45.77 -1.26
C ARG A 175 27.25 44.47 -1.51
N ILE A 176 27.19 43.58 -0.53
CA ILE A 176 26.37 42.35 -0.60
C ILE A 176 24.89 42.72 -0.70
N LYS A 177 24.39 43.62 0.17
CA LYS A 177 22.99 44.06 0.15
C LYS A 177 22.56 44.64 -1.20
N GLU A 178 23.44 45.35 -1.92
CA GLU A 178 23.16 45.83 -3.29
C GLU A 178 23.01 44.70 -4.31
N ALA A 179 23.88 43.70 -4.26
CA ALA A 179 23.79 42.52 -5.12
C ALA A 179 22.57 41.67 -4.79
N GLU A 180 22.31 41.47 -3.49
CA GLU A 180 21.20 40.73 -2.92
C GLU A 180 19.85 41.28 -3.38
N ARG A 181 19.62 42.60 -3.24
CA ARG A 181 18.36 43.24 -3.66
C ARG A 181 18.05 43.01 -5.13
N ARG A 182 19.06 43.17 -5.99
CA ARG A 182 18.90 42.98 -7.44
C ARG A 182 18.56 41.54 -7.77
N GLN A 183 19.30 40.59 -7.19
CA GLN A 183 19.04 39.17 -7.38
C GLN A 183 17.64 38.77 -6.89
N LEU A 184 17.25 39.22 -5.69
CA LEU A 184 15.96 38.90 -5.11
C LEU A 184 14.82 39.31 -6.04
N VAL A 185 14.84 40.57 -6.51
CA VAL A 185 13.82 41.09 -7.42
C VAL A 185 13.79 40.32 -8.73
N GLU A 186 14.95 40.12 -9.36
CA GLU A 186 15.06 39.41 -10.64
C GLU A 186 14.49 37.99 -10.55
N GLN A 187 14.93 37.23 -9.55
CA GLN A 187 14.60 35.81 -9.44
C GLN A 187 13.18 35.59 -8.93
N VAL A 188 12.66 36.41 -8.02
CA VAL A 188 11.23 36.34 -7.63
C VAL A 188 10.34 36.57 -8.84
N GLY A 189 10.62 37.61 -9.64
CA GLY A 189 9.88 37.89 -10.86
C GLY A 189 9.97 36.74 -11.88
N ARG A 190 11.17 36.17 -12.05
CA ARG A 190 11.38 35.02 -12.92
C ARG A 190 10.57 33.80 -12.46
N LEU A 191 10.66 33.44 -11.18
CA LEU A 191 9.96 32.30 -10.60
C LEU A 191 8.45 32.40 -10.79
N VAL A 192 7.85 33.56 -10.52
CA VAL A 192 6.39 33.73 -10.66
C VAL A 192 5.92 33.72 -12.11
N ARG A 193 6.76 34.16 -13.07
CA ARG A 193 6.41 34.17 -14.50
C ARG A 193 6.65 32.82 -15.18
N GLU A 194 7.71 32.11 -14.80
CA GLU A 194 8.15 30.88 -15.48
C GLU A 194 7.75 29.59 -14.75
N GLY A 195 7.35 29.69 -13.48
CA GLY A 195 7.12 28.55 -12.60
C GLY A 195 8.41 27.80 -12.23
N TRP A 196 8.33 26.94 -11.22
CA TRP A 196 9.48 26.15 -10.77
C TRP A 196 9.10 24.75 -10.29
N THR A 197 10.09 23.85 -10.34
CA THR A 197 10.05 22.54 -9.67
C THR A 197 11.29 22.35 -8.80
N ILE A 198 11.15 21.56 -7.74
CA ILE A 198 12.24 21.20 -6.84
C ILE A 198 12.35 19.66 -6.83
N THR A 199 13.51 19.14 -7.26
CA THR A 199 13.80 17.70 -7.23
C THR A 199 15.08 17.50 -6.43
N GLY A 200 14.96 16.95 -5.21
CA GLY A 200 16.05 16.93 -4.25
C GLY A 200 16.53 18.35 -3.94
N ARG A 201 17.79 18.66 -4.25
CA ARG A 201 18.38 20.01 -4.07
C ARG A 201 18.32 20.89 -5.33
N LYS A 202 17.85 20.36 -6.46
CA LYS A 202 17.86 21.07 -7.74
C LYS A 202 16.57 21.85 -7.93
N VAL A 203 16.69 23.17 -8.08
CA VAL A 203 15.60 24.04 -8.56
C VAL A 203 15.68 24.13 -10.09
N THR A 204 14.57 23.85 -10.76
CA THR A 204 14.44 24.05 -12.22
C THR A 204 13.35 25.09 -12.46
N VAL A 205 13.72 26.19 -13.12
CA VAL A 205 12.83 27.31 -13.46
C VAL A 205 12.47 27.19 -14.94
N GLY A 206 11.17 27.24 -15.25
CA GLY A 206 10.64 26.88 -16.55
C GLY A 206 10.33 25.38 -16.65
N VAL A 207 9.11 25.08 -17.10
CA VAL A 207 8.43 23.76 -17.10
C VAL A 207 7.85 23.37 -15.74
N SER A 208 6.70 23.95 -15.40
CA SER A 208 5.66 23.25 -14.64
C SER A 208 4.31 23.91 -14.89
N ALA A 209 3.38 23.17 -15.50
CA ALA A 209 1.99 23.33 -15.10
C ALA A 209 1.97 23.18 -13.58
N THR A 210 1.44 24.16 -12.85
CA THR A 210 1.39 24.07 -11.39
C THR A 210 0.64 22.79 -11.02
N GLN A 211 1.05 22.08 -9.96
CA GLN A 211 0.38 20.81 -9.60
C GLN A 211 -1.14 20.99 -9.38
N ASP A 212 -1.55 22.21 -9.06
CA ASP A 212 -2.93 22.63 -8.82
C ASP A 212 -3.66 23.16 -10.07
N GLU A 213 -2.98 23.28 -11.23
CA GLU A 213 -3.64 23.69 -12.47
C GLU A 213 -4.62 22.61 -12.92
N ARG A 214 -5.90 22.99 -12.93
CA ARG A 214 -7.00 22.12 -13.36
C ARG A 214 -7.21 22.25 -14.85
N ARG A 215 -7.34 21.12 -15.52
CA ARG A 215 -7.66 21.08 -16.95
C ARG A 215 -9.17 20.87 -17.11
N PRO A 216 -9.91 21.85 -17.68
CA PRO A 216 -11.33 21.71 -17.92
C PRO A 216 -11.64 20.49 -18.79
N ILE A 217 -12.75 19.84 -18.50
CA ILE A 217 -13.26 18.73 -19.30
C ILE A 217 -14.22 19.35 -20.32
N ARG A 218 -13.90 19.26 -21.61
CA ARG A 218 -14.75 19.77 -22.70
C ARG A 218 -15.32 18.65 -23.55
N ARG A 219 -14.55 17.58 -23.72
CA ARG A 219 -14.99 16.39 -24.47
C ARG A 219 -14.67 15.11 -23.70
N ALA A 220 -15.68 14.27 -23.51
CA ALA A 220 -15.58 12.98 -22.84
C ALA A 220 -15.87 11.85 -23.83
N LEU A 221 -14.98 10.87 -23.91
CA LEU A 221 -15.21 9.60 -24.59
C LEU A 221 -15.67 8.56 -23.57
N VAL A 222 -16.88 8.02 -23.73
CA VAL A 222 -17.52 7.13 -22.76
C VAL A 222 -17.84 5.79 -23.43
N SER A 223 -17.25 4.71 -22.94
CA SER A 223 -17.47 3.35 -23.45
C SER A 223 -17.34 2.34 -22.32
N VAL A 224 -18.47 1.96 -21.71
CA VAL A 224 -18.50 1.14 -20.50
C VAL A 224 -19.34 -0.13 -20.68
N TYR A 225 -18.81 -1.23 -20.15
CA TYR A 225 -19.55 -2.46 -19.95
C TYR A 225 -20.53 -2.30 -18.78
N ASP A 226 -20.01 -2.04 -17.57
CA ASP A 226 -20.80 -1.77 -16.37
C ASP A 226 -21.37 -0.35 -16.42
N LYS A 227 -22.70 -0.26 -16.38
CA LYS A 227 -23.47 0.98 -16.55
C LYS A 227 -23.91 1.58 -15.22
N SER A 228 -23.44 1.05 -14.10
CA SER A 228 -23.72 1.56 -12.76
C SER A 228 -23.36 3.05 -12.66
N GLY A 229 -24.33 3.90 -12.35
CA GLY A 229 -24.15 5.36 -12.24
C GLY A 229 -23.91 6.11 -13.57
N LEU A 230 -24.03 5.44 -14.72
CA LEU A 230 -23.72 6.03 -16.02
C LEU A 230 -24.66 7.20 -16.38
N VAL A 231 -25.94 7.09 -16.07
CA VAL A 231 -26.95 8.10 -16.44
C VAL A 231 -26.72 9.37 -15.64
N GLU A 232 -26.47 9.25 -14.33
CA GLU A 232 -26.15 10.36 -13.44
C GLU A 232 -24.87 11.07 -13.89
N LEU A 233 -23.83 10.30 -14.23
CA LEU A 233 -22.59 10.84 -14.76
C LEU A 233 -22.80 11.60 -16.07
N ALA A 234 -23.52 10.99 -17.02
CA ALA A 234 -23.74 11.59 -18.33
C ALA A 234 -24.54 12.90 -18.25
N ARG A 235 -25.55 12.96 -17.37
CA ARG A 235 -26.29 14.20 -17.10
C ARG A 235 -25.38 15.29 -16.54
N ALA A 236 -24.57 14.98 -15.53
CA ALA A 236 -23.66 15.95 -14.95
C ALA A 236 -22.62 16.48 -15.96
N LEU A 237 -22.08 15.60 -16.81
CA LEU A 237 -21.19 16.01 -17.91
C LEU A 237 -21.91 16.94 -18.89
N HIS A 238 -23.14 16.58 -19.29
CA HIS A 238 -23.93 17.40 -20.20
C HIS A 238 -24.29 18.77 -19.61
N ASP A 239 -24.72 18.81 -18.34
CA ASP A 239 -25.08 20.04 -17.63
C ASP A 239 -23.86 20.98 -17.48
N ALA A 240 -22.66 20.42 -17.42
CA ALA A 240 -21.39 21.18 -17.43
C ALA A 240 -20.94 21.60 -18.84
N GLY A 241 -21.72 21.30 -19.89
CA GLY A 241 -21.42 21.63 -21.28
C GLY A 241 -20.37 20.73 -21.93
N VAL A 242 -20.12 19.53 -21.38
CA VAL A 242 -19.19 18.56 -21.95
C VAL A 242 -19.83 17.84 -23.13
N GLU A 243 -19.12 17.79 -24.26
CA GLU A 243 -19.50 16.94 -25.39
C GLU A 243 -19.23 15.47 -25.06
N ILE A 244 -20.26 14.62 -25.17
CA ILE A 244 -20.15 13.18 -24.91
C ILE A 244 -20.04 12.45 -26.25
N VAL A 245 -18.92 11.76 -26.44
CA VAL A 245 -18.72 10.79 -27.53
C VAL A 245 -18.91 9.39 -26.98
N SER A 246 -19.71 8.56 -27.63
CA SER A 246 -19.95 7.18 -27.17
C SER A 246 -20.30 6.24 -28.34
N THR A 247 -20.40 4.94 -28.07
CA THR A 247 -20.74 3.91 -29.07
C THR A 247 -21.62 2.81 -28.46
N GLY A 248 -22.30 2.06 -29.32
CA GLY A 248 -23.07 0.86 -28.97
C GLY A 248 -24.09 1.06 -27.84
N SER A 249 -24.17 0.08 -26.95
CA SER A 249 -25.13 0.08 -25.83
C SER A 249 -24.90 1.21 -24.81
N THR A 250 -23.66 1.73 -24.72
CA THR A 250 -23.36 2.90 -23.87
C THR A 250 -24.05 4.15 -24.42
N ALA A 251 -23.87 4.43 -25.71
CA ALA A 251 -24.53 5.54 -26.39
C ALA A 251 -26.06 5.43 -26.30
N ALA A 252 -26.61 4.23 -26.52
CA ALA A 252 -28.05 3.99 -26.42
C ALA A 252 -28.59 4.28 -25.01
N THR A 253 -27.86 3.90 -23.95
CA THR A 253 -28.25 4.15 -22.57
C THR A 253 -28.26 5.65 -22.24
N ILE A 254 -27.23 6.39 -22.67
CA ILE A 254 -27.11 7.82 -22.43
C ILE A 254 -28.19 8.59 -23.20
N SER A 255 -28.36 8.30 -24.50
CA SER A 255 -29.38 8.91 -25.34
C SER A 255 -30.81 8.62 -24.85
N GLY A 256 -31.05 7.40 -24.36
CA GLY A 256 -32.33 7.01 -23.76
C GLY A 256 -32.70 7.82 -22.51
N ALA A 257 -31.72 8.42 -21.82
CA ALA A 257 -31.93 9.32 -20.70
C ALA A 257 -32.15 10.79 -21.10
N GLY A 258 -32.21 11.08 -22.41
CA GLY A 258 -32.41 12.42 -22.97
C GLY A 258 -31.12 13.25 -23.13
N VAL A 259 -29.95 12.66 -22.91
CA VAL A 259 -28.67 13.35 -23.02
C VAL A 259 -28.12 13.20 -24.45
N PRO A 260 -27.77 14.30 -25.15
CA PRO A 260 -27.18 14.23 -26.49
C PRO A 260 -25.83 13.48 -26.49
N VAL A 261 -25.64 12.62 -27.49
CA VAL A 261 -24.41 11.84 -27.69
C VAL A 261 -23.95 11.99 -29.13
N THR A 262 -22.66 12.25 -29.33
CA THR A 262 -21.98 12.12 -30.62
C THR A 262 -21.56 10.66 -30.80
N PRO A 263 -22.13 9.90 -31.76
CA PRO A 263 -21.70 8.54 -32.02
C PRO A 263 -20.25 8.47 -32.53
N VAL A 264 -19.49 7.46 -32.11
CA VAL A 264 -18.11 7.25 -32.58
C VAL A 264 -18.03 7.18 -34.10
N GLU A 265 -19.03 6.60 -34.75
CA GLU A 265 -19.11 6.43 -36.21
C GLU A 265 -19.17 7.79 -36.94
N GLN A 266 -19.77 8.81 -36.31
CA GLN A 266 -19.75 10.19 -36.83
C GLN A 266 -18.38 10.84 -36.66
N VAL A 267 -17.66 10.52 -35.58
CA VAL A 267 -16.31 11.03 -35.35
C VAL A 267 -15.34 10.39 -36.34
N THR A 268 -15.42 9.08 -36.53
CA THR A 268 -14.51 8.32 -37.39
C THR A 268 -14.80 8.53 -38.87
N ASP A 269 -16.06 8.74 -39.24
CA ASP A 269 -16.58 8.60 -40.61
C ASP A 269 -16.36 7.17 -41.13
N PHE A 270 -16.54 6.19 -40.24
CA PHE A 270 -16.37 4.77 -40.54
C PHE A 270 -17.42 3.92 -39.78
N PRO A 271 -18.12 2.99 -40.46
CA PRO A 271 -19.19 2.21 -39.85
C PRO A 271 -18.67 1.14 -38.88
N GLU A 272 -19.54 0.67 -37.99
CA GLU A 272 -19.27 -0.50 -37.17
C GLU A 272 -19.24 -1.77 -38.06
N ILE A 273 -18.14 -2.53 -37.99
CA ILE A 273 -17.94 -3.78 -38.73
C ILE A 273 -17.41 -4.87 -37.79
N LEU A 274 -17.45 -6.14 -38.23
CA LEU A 274 -16.93 -7.30 -37.49
C LEU A 274 -17.52 -7.35 -36.07
N ASP A 275 -18.84 -7.16 -35.97
CA ASP A 275 -19.59 -7.17 -34.71
C ASP A 275 -19.03 -6.21 -33.65
N GLY A 276 -18.44 -5.10 -34.10
CA GLY A 276 -17.93 -4.04 -33.23
C GLY A 276 -16.49 -4.21 -32.75
N ARG A 277 -15.78 -5.24 -33.20
CA ARG A 277 -14.40 -5.55 -32.77
C ARG A 277 -13.37 -4.44 -33.04
N VAL A 278 -13.61 -3.60 -34.04
CA VAL A 278 -12.63 -2.57 -34.50
C VAL A 278 -13.13 -1.13 -34.42
N LYS A 279 -14.31 -0.89 -33.82
CA LYS A 279 -15.01 0.41 -33.92
C LYS A 279 -14.28 1.62 -33.33
N THR A 280 -13.46 1.42 -32.29
CA THR A 280 -12.68 2.50 -31.66
C THR A 280 -11.20 2.51 -32.07
N LEU A 281 -10.73 1.50 -32.82
CA LEU A 281 -9.35 1.35 -33.27
C LEU A 281 -9.05 2.25 -34.47
N HIS A 282 -9.26 3.56 -34.30
CA HIS A 282 -9.20 4.54 -35.38
C HIS A 282 -8.31 5.75 -35.02
N PRO A 283 -7.52 6.31 -35.95
CA PRO A 283 -6.67 7.47 -35.69
C PRO A 283 -7.41 8.71 -35.19
N LYS A 284 -8.65 8.95 -35.62
CA LYS A 284 -9.46 10.07 -35.09
C LYS A 284 -9.84 9.91 -33.60
N ILE A 285 -9.87 8.68 -33.09
CA ILE A 285 -10.08 8.41 -31.65
C ILE A 285 -8.75 8.47 -30.91
N HIS A 286 -7.77 7.68 -31.36
CA HIS A 286 -6.47 7.60 -30.69
C HIS A 286 -5.64 8.87 -30.80
N GLY A 287 -5.76 9.64 -31.88
CA GLY A 287 -5.14 10.95 -32.04
C GLY A 287 -5.64 11.94 -30.99
N GLY A 288 -6.96 11.98 -30.78
CA GLY A 288 -7.57 12.81 -29.73
C GLY A 288 -7.15 12.40 -28.32
N LEU A 289 -6.93 11.10 -28.07
CA LEU A 289 -6.45 10.58 -26.79
C LEU A 289 -4.94 10.76 -26.57
N LEU A 290 -4.11 10.69 -27.62
CA LEU A 290 -2.63 10.62 -27.51
C LEU A 290 -1.91 11.94 -27.77
N ALA A 291 -2.58 12.96 -28.31
CA ALA A 291 -1.96 14.26 -28.55
C ALA A 291 -1.50 14.90 -27.22
N ASP A 292 -0.19 15.09 -27.07
CA ASP A 292 0.39 15.76 -25.91
C ASP A 292 0.24 17.28 -26.07
N LEU A 293 -0.81 17.83 -25.47
CA LEU A 293 -1.18 19.24 -25.60
C LEU A 293 -0.23 20.21 -24.88
N ARG A 294 0.84 19.72 -24.26
CA ARG A 294 1.97 20.57 -23.83
C ARG A 294 2.90 20.94 -24.99
N LYS A 295 2.71 20.33 -26.16
CA LYS A 295 3.49 20.55 -27.37
C LYS A 295 2.61 21.21 -28.43
N ASP A 296 2.91 22.44 -28.80
CA ASP A 296 2.18 23.16 -29.85
C ASP A 296 2.13 22.41 -31.18
N ALA A 297 3.17 21.62 -31.50
CA ALA A 297 3.21 20.80 -32.70
C ALA A 297 2.09 19.75 -32.73
N HIS A 298 1.77 19.11 -31.59
CA HIS A 298 0.69 18.12 -31.53
C HIS A 298 -0.68 18.79 -31.65
N ALA A 299 -0.86 19.97 -31.05
CA ALA A 299 -2.10 20.74 -31.19
C ALA A 299 -2.34 21.13 -32.66
N ARG A 300 -1.31 21.62 -33.36
CA ARG A 300 -1.41 21.92 -34.81
C ARG A 300 -1.78 20.70 -35.64
N GLN A 301 -1.21 19.54 -35.35
CA GLN A 301 -1.54 18.30 -36.07
C GLN A 301 -2.99 17.85 -35.85
N LEU A 302 -3.55 18.06 -34.66
CA LEU A 302 -4.98 17.83 -34.42
C LEU A 302 -5.83 18.73 -35.33
N ASP A 303 -5.51 20.02 -35.38
CA ASP A 303 -6.24 20.99 -36.21
C ASP A 303 -6.11 20.68 -37.72
N GLU A 304 -4.88 20.41 -38.19
CA GLU A 304 -4.58 20.08 -39.60
C GLU A 304 -5.36 18.85 -40.11
N HIS A 305 -5.60 17.87 -39.23
CA HIS A 305 -6.29 16.63 -39.57
C HIS A 305 -7.77 16.59 -39.13
N GLY A 306 -8.30 17.70 -38.58
CA GLY A 306 -9.68 17.78 -38.11
C GLY A 306 -9.99 16.79 -36.98
N ILE A 307 -9.04 16.54 -36.09
CA ILE A 307 -9.17 15.61 -34.97
C ILE A 307 -9.44 16.40 -33.69
N ALA A 308 -10.61 16.21 -33.08
CA ALA A 308 -10.91 16.82 -31.79
C ALA A 308 -10.13 16.13 -30.65
N GLY A 309 -9.55 16.94 -29.75
CA GLY A 309 -8.93 16.44 -28.52
C GLY A 309 -9.96 15.85 -27.54
N VAL A 310 -9.53 14.90 -26.71
CA VAL A 310 -10.36 14.30 -25.65
C VAL A 310 -9.75 14.63 -24.29
N ASP A 311 -10.55 15.15 -23.36
CA ASP A 311 -10.07 15.52 -22.02
C ASP A 311 -10.34 14.41 -20.97
N LEU A 312 -11.37 13.60 -21.21
CA LEU A 312 -11.79 12.53 -20.31
C LEU A 312 -12.11 11.26 -21.10
N LEU A 313 -11.53 10.14 -20.68
CA LEU A 313 -11.96 8.80 -21.06
C LEU A 313 -12.65 8.14 -19.86
N VAL A 314 -13.87 7.64 -20.06
CA VAL A 314 -14.56 6.76 -19.10
C VAL A 314 -14.74 5.41 -19.77
N SER A 315 -13.98 4.40 -19.35
CA SER A 315 -14.04 3.07 -19.94
C SER A 315 -13.68 1.99 -18.94
N ASN A 316 -14.64 1.11 -18.65
CA ASN A 316 -14.43 -0.10 -17.85
C ASN A 316 -14.46 -1.33 -18.77
N LEU A 317 -13.62 -2.30 -18.44
CA LEU A 317 -13.36 -3.47 -19.28
C LEU A 317 -14.46 -4.52 -19.14
N TYR A 318 -14.55 -5.41 -20.12
CA TYR A 318 -15.45 -6.56 -20.06
C TYR A 318 -15.03 -7.48 -18.91
N PRO A 319 -15.98 -8.13 -18.22
CA PRO A 319 -15.70 -8.90 -17.02
C PRO A 319 -15.20 -10.31 -17.41
N PHE A 320 -14.05 -10.39 -18.10
CA PHE A 320 -13.49 -11.64 -18.62
C PHE A 320 -13.39 -12.72 -17.53
N GLN A 321 -12.90 -12.36 -16.34
CA GLN A 321 -12.83 -13.27 -15.19
C GLN A 321 -14.20 -13.80 -14.76
N ALA A 322 -15.25 -12.97 -14.81
CA ALA A 322 -16.62 -13.40 -14.47
C ALA A 322 -17.18 -14.35 -15.53
N THR A 323 -16.90 -14.12 -16.81
CA THR A 323 -17.26 -15.03 -17.91
C THR A 323 -16.58 -16.38 -17.76
N VAL A 324 -15.29 -16.40 -17.45
CA VAL A 324 -14.58 -17.67 -17.18
C VAL A 324 -15.20 -18.37 -15.96
N ALA A 325 -15.50 -17.63 -14.89
CA ALA A 325 -16.11 -18.18 -13.68
C ALA A 325 -17.54 -18.70 -13.88
N SER A 326 -18.29 -18.19 -14.88
CA SER A 326 -19.64 -18.68 -15.19
C SER A 326 -19.65 -20.04 -15.92
N GLY A 327 -18.49 -20.56 -16.30
CA GLY A 327 -18.38 -21.81 -17.06
C GLY A 327 -18.69 -21.66 -18.55
N ALA A 328 -18.55 -20.44 -19.08
CA ALA A 328 -18.69 -20.15 -20.51
C ALA A 328 -17.79 -21.05 -21.38
N GLY A 329 -18.26 -21.36 -22.59
CA GLY A 329 -17.48 -22.14 -23.55
C GLY A 329 -16.21 -21.41 -23.99
N GLN A 330 -15.28 -22.14 -24.61
CA GLN A 330 -14.02 -21.57 -25.09
C GLN A 330 -14.24 -20.38 -26.04
N ASP A 331 -15.10 -20.53 -27.05
CA ASP A 331 -15.38 -19.49 -28.04
C ASP A 331 -16.03 -18.26 -27.40
N GLU A 332 -16.90 -18.47 -26.41
CA GLU A 332 -17.56 -17.39 -25.67
C GLU A 332 -16.56 -16.60 -24.82
N CYS A 333 -15.61 -17.27 -24.16
CA CYS A 333 -14.51 -16.61 -23.44
C CYS A 333 -13.65 -15.78 -24.40
N VAL A 334 -13.32 -16.32 -25.58
CA VAL A 334 -12.53 -15.62 -26.59
C VAL A 334 -13.24 -14.37 -27.12
N GLU A 335 -14.57 -14.43 -27.29
CA GLU A 335 -15.37 -13.27 -27.72
C GLU A 335 -15.38 -12.14 -26.68
N GLN A 336 -15.24 -12.46 -25.39
CA GLN A 336 -15.18 -11.46 -24.31
C GLN A 336 -13.82 -10.76 -24.18
N ILE A 337 -12.84 -11.10 -25.03
CA ILE A 337 -11.53 -10.43 -25.01
C ILE A 337 -11.65 -9.07 -25.70
N ASP A 338 -11.76 -8.02 -24.89
CA ASP A 338 -11.78 -6.63 -25.35
C ASP A 338 -10.42 -6.19 -25.89
N ILE A 339 -10.43 -5.62 -27.10
CA ILE A 339 -9.25 -5.01 -27.75
C ILE A 339 -9.33 -3.48 -27.68
N GLY A 340 -10.51 -2.93 -27.99
CA GLY A 340 -10.73 -1.49 -28.10
C GLY A 340 -10.64 -0.78 -26.75
N GLY A 341 -11.27 -1.33 -25.71
CA GLY A 341 -11.23 -0.79 -24.35
C GLY A 341 -9.80 -0.68 -23.83
N PRO A 342 -9.01 -1.77 -23.78
CA PRO A 342 -7.62 -1.71 -23.35
C PRO A 342 -6.75 -0.75 -24.17
N ALA A 343 -6.94 -0.68 -25.49
CA ALA A 343 -6.21 0.26 -26.34
C ALA A 343 -6.50 1.72 -25.97
N MET A 344 -7.78 2.08 -25.77
CA MET A 344 -8.18 3.43 -25.34
C MET A 344 -7.67 3.78 -23.95
N VAL A 345 -7.83 2.85 -22.98
CA VAL A 345 -7.39 3.04 -21.59
C VAL A 345 -5.88 3.27 -21.54
N ARG A 346 -5.09 2.43 -22.22
CA ARG A 346 -3.63 2.61 -22.32
C ARG A 346 -3.26 3.94 -22.98
N ALA A 347 -3.98 4.35 -24.03
CA ALA A 347 -3.74 5.61 -24.72
C ALA A 347 -3.97 6.83 -23.82
N ALA A 348 -5.12 6.89 -23.14
CA ALA A 348 -5.45 7.97 -22.21
C ALA A 348 -4.49 7.99 -21.00
N ALA A 349 -4.21 6.84 -20.39
CA ALA A 349 -3.28 6.74 -19.26
C ALA A 349 -1.85 7.17 -19.62
N LYS A 350 -1.36 6.78 -20.81
CA LYS A 350 -0.07 7.25 -21.35
C LYS A 350 -0.05 8.78 -21.46
N ASN A 351 -1.13 9.38 -21.93
CA ASN A 351 -1.26 10.83 -22.12
C ASN A 351 -1.91 11.54 -20.92
N HIS A 352 -1.72 11.06 -19.69
CA HIS A 352 -2.29 11.65 -18.46
C HIS A 352 -1.93 13.12 -18.22
N ALA A 353 -0.91 13.65 -18.93
CA ALA A 353 -0.61 15.06 -18.91
C ALA A 353 -1.79 15.90 -19.47
N SER A 354 -2.56 15.32 -20.39
CA SER A 354 -3.68 15.96 -21.09
C SER A 354 -5.03 15.31 -20.84
N VAL A 355 -5.08 14.00 -20.64
CA VAL A 355 -6.34 13.23 -20.55
C VAL A 355 -6.52 12.63 -19.17
N ALA A 356 -7.71 12.74 -18.58
CA ALA A 356 -8.09 11.95 -17.41
C ALA A 356 -8.70 10.62 -17.86
N VAL A 357 -8.39 9.52 -17.18
CA VAL A 357 -8.92 8.18 -17.48
C VAL A 357 -9.60 7.60 -16.26
N VAL A 358 -10.85 7.16 -16.41
CA VAL A 358 -11.65 6.57 -15.34
C VAL A 358 -12.11 5.18 -15.78
N THR A 359 -11.67 4.16 -15.04
CA THR A 359 -11.87 2.74 -15.36
C THR A 359 -12.86 2.02 -14.45
N ASP A 360 -13.40 2.70 -13.44
CA ASP A 360 -14.20 2.10 -12.37
C ASP A 360 -15.31 3.07 -11.93
N PRO A 361 -16.60 2.65 -11.88
CA PRO A 361 -17.70 3.47 -11.38
C PRO A 361 -17.49 4.02 -9.96
N ALA A 362 -16.71 3.33 -9.12
CA ALA A 362 -16.39 3.82 -7.77
C ALA A 362 -15.63 5.16 -7.77
N ALA A 363 -15.03 5.55 -8.90
CA ALA A 363 -14.36 6.83 -9.07
C ALA A 363 -15.30 7.96 -9.56
N TYR A 364 -16.56 7.67 -9.90
CA TYR A 364 -17.50 8.69 -10.39
C TYR A 364 -17.72 9.84 -9.39
N PRO A 365 -17.84 9.62 -8.06
CA PRO A 365 -17.93 10.74 -7.12
C PRO A 365 -16.74 11.69 -7.19
N ALA A 366 -15.51 11.17 -7.33
CA ALA A 366 -14.32 12.00 -7.47
C ALA A 366 -14.27 12.73 -8.82
N LEU A 367 -14.79 12.11 -9.89
CA LEU A 367 -14.94 12.73 -11.19
C LEU A 367 -15.95 13.88 -11.16
N LEU A 368 -17.10 13.71 -10.51
CA LEU A 368 -18.10 14.76 -10.34
C LEU A 368 -17.57 15.94 -9.52
N ALA A 369 -16.82 15.66 -8.45
CA ALA A 369 -16.15 16.70 -7.68
C ALA A 369 -15.12 17.47 -8.54
N ALA A 370 -14.28 16.76 -9.29
CA ALA A 370 -13.32 17.39 -10.19
C ALA A 370 -14.02 18.23 -11.27
N LEU A 371 -15.12 17.74 -11.86
CA LEU A 371 -15.91 18.48 -12.84
C LEU A 371 -16.43 19.81 -12.28
N ALA A 372 -17.01 19.79 -11.07
CA ALA A 372 -17.50 20.98 -10.39
C ALA A 372 -16.38 21.99 -10.05
N GLU A 373 -15.15 21.51 -9.86
CA GLU A 373 -13.98 22.32 -9.55
C GLU A 373 -13.22 22.83 -10.80
N GLY A 374 -13.77 22.62 -12.01
CA GLY A 374 -13.14 23.06 -13.27
C GLY A 374 -12.16 22.05 -13.88
N GLY A 375 -12.28 20.78 -13.48
CA GLY A 375 -11.55 19.65 -14.02
C GLY A 375 -10.49 19.08 -13.07
N PHE A 376 -9.73 18.10 -13.57
CA PHE A 376 -8.71 17.41 -12.78
C PHE A 376 -7.39 18.18 -12.72
N THR A 377 -6.72 18.09 -11.58
CA THR A 377 -5.30 18.46 -11.42
C THR A 377 -4.38 17.42 -12.08
N LEU A 378 -3.12 17.77 -12.31
CA LEU A 378 -2.13 16.81 -12.83
C LEU A 378 -1.90 15.64 -11.87
N ALA A 379 -1.90 15.90 -10.55
CA ALA A 379 -1.73 14.86 -9.54
C ALA A 379 -2.85 13.82 -9.59
N GLN A 380 -4.12 14.26 -9.70
CA GLN A 380 -5.26 13.37 -9.87
C GLN A 380 -5.16 12.55 -11.16
N ARG A 381 -4.81 13.17 -12.30
CA ARG A 381 -4.65 12.44 -13.58
C ARG A 381 -3.54 11.38 -13.52
N ARG A 382 -2.44 11.65 -12.82
CA ARG A 382 -1.38 10.64 -12.57
C ARG A 382 -1.88 9.46 -11.76
N ALA A 383 -2.64 9.71 -10.69
CA ALA A 383 -3.21 8.65 -9.86
C ALA A 383 -4.20 7.79 -10.67
N LEU A 384 -5.07 8.43 -11.45
CA LEU A 384 -5.99 7.78 -12.37
C LEU A 384 -5.27 6.93 -13.42
N ALA A 385 -4.20 7.44 -14.02
CA ALA A 385 -3.40 6.71 -15.00
C ALA A 385 -2.67 5.50 -14.40
N ALA A 386 -2.12 5.63 -13.18
CA ALA A 386 -1.51 4.52 -12.48
C ALA A 386 -2.53 3.41 -12.20
N ARG A 387 -3.74 3.79 -11.77
CA ARG A 387 -4.85 2.84 -11.57
C ARG A 387 -5.26 2.16 -12.88
N ALA A 388 -5.41 2.93 -13.96
CA ALA A 388 -5.78 2.41 -15.28
C ALA A 388 -4.76 1.38 -15.80
N PHE A 389 -3.45 1.62 -15.66
CA PHE A 389 -2.45 0.62 -16.03
C PHE A 389 -2.48 -0.63 -15.14
N ALA A 390 -2.81 -0.49 -13.86
CA ALA A 390 -2.96 -1.64 -12.97
C ALA A 390 -4.18 -2.49 -13.35
N ASP A 391 -5.33 -1.87 -13.63
CA ASP A 391 -6.54 -2.58 -14.09
C ASP A 391 -6.30 -3.35 -15.39
N ILE A 392 -5.54 -2.75 -16.31
CA ILE A 392 -5.15 -3.38 -17.58
C ILE A 392 -4.19 -4.56 -17.34
N ALA A 393 -3.21 -4.40 -16.46
CA ALA A 393 -2.28 -5.48 -16.13
C ALA A 393 -3.01 -6.68 -15.48
N GLU A 394 -3.98 -6.41 -14.60
CA GLU A 394 -4.82 -7.42 -13.98
C GLU A 394 -5.66 -8.18 -15.03
N TYR A 395 -6.27 -7.44 -15.96
CA TYR A 395 -7.01 -8.02 -17.08
C TYR A 395 -6.13 -8.91 -17.96
N ASP A 396 -4.96 -8.44 -18.37
CA ASP A 396 -4.07 -9.20 -19.25
C ASP A 396 -3.47 -10.43 -18.55
N VAL A 397 -3.19 -10.37 -17.25
CA VAL A 397 -2.80 -11.54 -16.45
C VAL A 397 -3.92 -12.58 -16.48
N ALA A 398 -5.17 -12.18 -16.26
CA ALA A 398 -6.30 -13.11 -16.29
C ALA A 398 -6.47 -13.81 -17.65
N VAL A 399 -6.37 -13.05 -18.75
CA VAL A 399 -6.43 -13.60 -20.11
C VAL A 399 -5.25 -14.55 -20.36
N ALA A 400 -4.02 -14.15 -20.03
CA ALA A 400 -2.82 -14.95 -20.25
C ALA A 400 -2.84 -16.26 -19.43
N GLU A 401 -3.27 -16.22 -18.17
CA GLU A 401 -3.41 -17.42 -17.35
C GLU A 401 -4.49 -18.37 -17.89
N TRP A 402 -5.63 -17.84 -18.35
CA TRP A 402 -6.68 -18.65 -18.96
C TRP A 402 -6.14 -19.38 -20.21
N PHE A 403 -5.50 -18.67 -21.14
CA PHE A 403 -4.88 -19.30 -22.32
C PHE A 403 -3.83 -20.34 -21.92
N ALA A 404 -2.95 -20.00 -20.96
CA ALA A 404 -1.90 -20.91 -20.52
C ALA A 404 -2.49 -22.22 -19.98
N ARG A 405 -3.61 -22.18 -19.26
CA ARG A 405 -4.32 -23.36 -18.74
C ARG A 405 -5.08 -24.12 -19.82
N GLN A 406 -5.84 -23.43 -20.69
CA GLN A 406 -6.65 -24.07 -21.73
C GLN A 406 -5.80 -24.80 -22.78
N PHE A 407 -4.63 -24.25 -23.10
CA PHE A 407 -3.74 -24.77 -24.14
C PHE A 407 -2.45 -25.35 -23.57
N THR A 408 -2.46 -25.81 -22.31
CA THR A 408 -1.35 -26.58 -21.75
C THR A 408 -1.17 -27.88 -22.57
N PRO A 409 0.04 -28.19 -23.09
CA PRO A 409 0.27 -29.40 -23.86
C PRO A 409 -0.11 -30.67 -23.11
N GLU A 410 -0.57 -31.68 -23.84
CA GLU A 410 -0.91 -32.98 -23.26
C GLU A 410 0.30 -33.58 -22.51
N GLY A 411 0.10 -33.97 -21.25
CA GLY A 411 1.15 -34.48 -20.37
C GLY A 411 1.87 -33.43 -19.51
N GLU A 412 1.70 -32.13 -19.77
CA GLU A 412 2.18 -31.07 -18.88
C GLU A 412 1.11 -30.74 -17.81
N ARG A 413 1.48 -30.78 -16.52
CA ARG A 413 0.55 -30.48 -15.40
C ARG A 413 0.56 -29.00 -14.98
N TRP A 414 1.62 -28.28 -15.32
CA TRP A 414 1.83 -26.89 -14.93
C TRP A 414 1.92 -25.99 -16.17
N PRO A 415 1.21 -24.85 -16.20
CA PRO A 415 1.25 -23.94 -17.34
C PRO A 415 2.62 -23.26 -17.45
N ARG A 416 2.99 -22.89 -18.68
CA ARG A 416 4.26 -22.18 -18.96
C ARG A 416 4.28 -20.72 -18.51
N PHE A 417 3.10 -20.15 -18.25
CA PHE A 417 2.93 -18.81 -17.70
C PHE A 417 2.07 -18.89 -16.44
N ALA A 418 2.49 -18.18 -15.40
CA ALA A 418 1.73 -17.96 -14.18
C ALA A 418 1.94 -16.50 -13.76
N GLY A 419 0.87 -15.82 -13.36
CA GLY A 419 0.91 -14.39 -13.05
C GLY A 419 0.08 -14.08 -11.81
N LEU A 420 0.53 -13.11 -11.01
CA LEU A 420 -0.18 -12.65 -9.83
C LEU A 420 -0.37 -11.13 -9.90
N ALA A 421 -1.62 -10.68 -9.92
CA ALA A 421 -1.98 -9.27 -9.92
C ALA A 421 -2.55 -8.90 -8.55
N LEU A 422 -1.76 -8.18 -7.76
CA LEU A 422 -2.06 -7.89 -6.35
C LEU A 422 -2.43 -6.43 -6.13
N ARG A 423 -3.45 -6.18 -5.29
CA ARG A 423 -3.87 -4.84 -4.86
C ARG A 423 -3.55 -4.62 -3.38
N ARG A 424 -2.83 -3.53 -3.09
CA ARG A 424 -2.47 -3.16 -1.71
C ARG A 424 -3.73 -2.86 -0.90
N GLN A 425 -3.88 -3.54 0.23
CA GLN A 425 -4.95 -3.29 1.20
C GLN A 425 -4.52 -2.23 2.23
N ALA A 426 -3.33 -2.38 2.80
CA ALA A 426 -2.77 -1.42 3.75
C ALA A 426 -1.24 -1.41 3.72
N VAL A 427 -0.64 -0.27 4.09
CA VAL A 427 0.77 -0.20 4.48
C VAL A 427 0.86 -0.61 5.95
N LEU A 428 1.82 -1.47 6.27
CA LEU A 428 2.04 -1.94 7.63
C LEU A 428 3.12 -1.09 8.30
N ARG A 429 3.11 -1.06 9.63
CA ARG A 429 4.09 -0.30 10.41
C ARG A 429 5.55 -0.70 10.10
N TYR A 430 5.78 -1.98 9.86
CA TYR A 430 7.04 -2.59 9.46
C TYR A 430 6.80 -4.07 9.06
N GLY A 431 7.80 -4.73 8.49
CA GLY A 431 7.82 -6.14 8.11
C GLY A 431 8.04 -7.09 9.28
N GLU A 432 8.85 -8.13 9.11
CA GLU A 432 9.20 -9.03 10.23
C GLU A 432 9.93 -8.28 11.35
N ASN A 433 10.74 -7.28 10.98
CA ASN A 433 11.56 -6.47 11.88
C ASN A 433 11.30 -4.96 11.69
N PRO A 434 11.47 -4.12 12.72
CA PRO A 434 11.15 -2.68 12.68
C PRO A 434 11.84 -1.83 11.60
N HIS A 435 12.97 -2.29 11.07
CA HIS A 435 13.75 -1.56 10.05
C HIS A 435 13.34 -1.91 8.61
N GLN A 436 12.38 -2.84 8.44
CA GLN A 436 11.89 -3.29 7.13
C GLN A 436 10.52 -2.67 6.89
N ASP A 437 10.32 -2.02 5.74
CA ASP A 437 8.98 -1.56 5.34
C ASP A 437 8.12 -2.74 4.87
N ALA A 438 6.81 -2.65 5.06
CA ALA A 438 5.89 -3.70 4.60
C ALA A 438 4.50 -3.18 4.25
N ALA A 439 3.78 -3.99 3.49
CA ALA A 439 2.38 -3.78 3.14
C ALA A 439 1.70 -5.14 2.96
N VAL A 440 0.37 -5.17 3.18
CA VAL A 440 -0.46 -6.33 2.90
C VAL A 440 -1.21 -6.11 1.59
N TYR A 441 -1.20 -7.14 0.75
CA TYR A 441 -1.82 -7.13 -0.56
C TYR A 441 -2.86 -8.25 -0.66
N ALA A 442 -3.88 -8.02 -1.47
CA ALA A 442 -4.92 -8.99 -1.80
C ALA A 442 -4.87 -9.31 -3.30
N ASP A 443 -5.15 -10.57 -3.63
CA ASP A 443 -5.47 -10.99 -4.99
C ASP A 443 -6.98 -10.79 -5.22
N PRO A 444 -7.42 -9.88 -6.10
CA PRO A 444 -8.84 -9.67 -6.40
C PRO A 444 -9.50 -10.86 -7.12
N ALA A 445 -8.70 -11.67 -7.83
CA ALA A 445 -9.17 -12.85 -8.56
C ALA A 445 -9.22 -14.10 -7.67
N GLY A 446 -8.52 -14.06 -6.53
CA GLY A 446 -8.43 -15.15 -5.58
C GLY A 446 -9.61 -15.21 -4.60
N PRO A 447 -9.82 -16.37 -3.94
CA PRO A 447 -10.77 -16.47 -2.84
C PRO A 447 -10.34 -15.53 -1.69
N SER A 448 -11.33 -14.94 -1.02
CA SER A 448 -11.06 -14.11 0.16
C SER A 448 -10.46 -14.94 1.30
N GLY A 449 -9.49 -14.36 1.99
CA GLY A 449 -8.79 -14.95 3.13
C GLY A 449 -8.45 -13.88 4.17
N LEU A 450 -7.34 -14.07 4.89
CA LEU A 450 -6.96 -13.18 5.99
C LEU A 450 -6.55 -11.78 5.57
N ALA A 451 -6.06 -11.59 4.33
CA ALA A 451 -5.77 -10.27 3.80
C ALA A 451 -7.04 -9.39 3.71
N GLN A 452 -8.23 -10.01 3.68
CA GLN A 452 -9.54 -9.35 3.62
C GLN A 452 -10.37 -9.55 4.91
N ALA A 453 -9.77 -10.04 6.00
CA ALA A 453 -10.48 -10.22 7.26
C ALA A 453 -10.92 -8.86 7.84
N GLU A 454 -12.14 -8.82 8.38
CA GLU A 454 -12.67 -7.64 9.06
C GLU A 454 -12.07 -7.55 10.46
N GLN A 455 -11.42 -6.43 10.77
CA GLN A 455 -10.89 -6.16 12.11
C GLN A 455 -11.95 -5.44 12.97
N LEU A 456 -12.49 -6.13 13.96
CA LEU A 456 -13.56 -5.66 14.85
C LEU A 456 -13.04 -4.83 16.03
N HIS A 457 -11.79 -5.02 16.43
CA HIS A 457 -11.16 -4.34 17.58
C HIS A 457 -9.63 -4.40 17.52
N GLY A 458 -8.97 -3.60 18.34
CA GLY A 458 -7.54 -3.67 18.62
C GLY A 458 -6.67 -2.71 17.80
N LYS A 459 -5.36 -2.86 17.95
CA LYS A 459 -4.35 -2.12 17.16
C LYS A 459 -4.30 -2.63 15.72
N GLU A 460 -3.75 -1.86 14.80
CA GLU A 460 -3.45 -2.33 13.44
C GLU A 460 -2.63 -3.64 13.47
N MET A 461 -2.95 -4.55 12.55
CA MET A 461 -2.22 -5.80 12.33
C MET A 461 -0.77 -5.53 11.92
N SER A 462 0.19 -6.23 12.53
CA SER A 462 1.58 -6.25 12.06
C SER A 462 1.82 -7.35 11.02
N TYR A 463 2.97 -7.32 10.33
CA TYR A 463 3.35 -8.38 9.39
C TYR A 463 3.33 -9.77 10.03
N ASN A 464 3.98 -9.93 11.18
CA ASN A 464 4.00 -11.20 11.91
C ASN A 464 2.62 -11.62 12.40
N ASN A 465 1.72 -10.67 12.71
CA ASN A 465 0.34 -11.03 13.05
C ASN A 465 -0.39 -11.66 11.86
N TYR A 466 -0.18 -11.20 10.63
CA TYR A 466 -0.75 -11.85 9.44
C TYR A 466 -0.17 -13.25 9.23
N VAL A 467 1.15 -13.41 9.35
CA VAL A 467 1.82 -14.73 9.22
C VAL A 467 1.30 -15.73 10.26
N ASP A 468 1.25 -15.32 11.53
CA ASP A 468 0.79 -16.19 12.62
C ASP A 468 -0.71 -16.47 12.53
N ALA A 469 -1.52 -15.48 12.13
CA ALA A 469 -2.95 -15.69 11.91
C ALA A 469 -3.22 -16.66 10.76
N ASP A 470 -2.45 -16.62 9.66
CA ASP A 470 -2.62 -17.54 8.54
C ASP A 470 -2.22 -18.96 8.89
N ALA A 471 -1.11 -19.12 9.61
CA ALA A 471 -0.72 -20.42 10.16
C ALA A 471 -1.78 -20.97 11.12
N ALA A 472 -2.32 -20.14 12.02
CA ALA A 472 -3.33 -20.54 13.00
C ALA A 472 -4.65 -20.91 12.30
N TRP A 473 -5.09 -20.07 11.37
CA TRP A 473 -6.31 -20.27 10.59
C TRP A 473 -6.25 -21.57 9.81
N ARG A 474 -5.13 -21.82 9.13
CA ARG A 474 -4.86 -23.06 8.41
C ARG A 474 -4.91 -24.28 9.34
N ALA A 475 -4.26 -24.21 10.51
CA ALA A 475 -4.20 -25.32 11.47
C ALA A 475 -5.57 -25.66 12.09
N ALA A 476 -6.37 -24.65 12.46
CA ALA A 476 -7.71 -24.88 13.00
C ALA A 476 -8.65 -25.52 11.96
N HIS A 477 -8.49 -25.17 10.68
CA HIS A 477 -9.32 -25.68 9.59
C HIS A 477 -8.90 -27.06 9.05
N ASP A 478 -7.83 -27.66 9.58
CA ASP A 478 -7.53 -29.08 9.33
C ASP A 478 -8.54 -30.03 9.97
N PHE A 479 -9.42 -29.51 10.83
CA PHE A 479 -10.42 -30.29 11.55
C PHE A 479 -11.83 -29.79 11.20
N PRO A 480 -12.28 -29.92 9.94
CA PRO A 480 -13.57 -29.35 9.51
C PRO A 480 -14.76 -29.96 10.26
N ASP A 481 -14.66 -31.21 10.70
CA ASP A 481 -15.78 -31.95 11.29
C ASP A 481 -15.98 -31.70 12.79
N GLN A 482 -15.05 -31.00 13.46
CA GLN A 482 -15.05 -30.82 14.92
C GLN A 482 -14.77 -29.36 15.31
N PRO A 483 -15.26 -28.85 16.46
CA PRO A 483 -14.76 -27.60 17.02
C PRO A 483 -13.25 -27.70 17.28
N ALA A 484 -12.48 -26.80 16.68
CA ALA A 484 -11.02 -26.82 16.78
C ALA A 484 -10.46 -25.43 17.07
N VAL A 485 -9.39 -25.42 17.86
CA VAL A 485 -8.63 -24.23 18.22
C VAL A 485 -7.14 -24.50 18.00
N ALA A 486 -6.47 -23.56 17.33
CA ALA A 486 -5.02 -23.56 17.18
C ALA A 486 -4.44 -22.28 17.78
N ILE A 487 -3.41 -22.43 18.61
CA ILE A 487 -2.65 -21.33 19.21
C ILE A 487 -1.26 -21.34 18.61
N ILE A 488 -0.93 -20.30 17.84
CA ILE A 488 0.34 -20.14 17.13
C ILE A 488 1.16 -19.01 17.73
N LYS A 489 2.48 -19.17 17.69
CA LYS A 489 3.44 -18.09 17.91
C LYS A 489 4.64 -18.30 17.00
N HIS A 490 5.02 -17.28 16.23
CA HIS A 490 6.15 -17.35 15.30
C HIS A 490 6.03 -18.53 14.32
N ALA A 491 4.88 -18.63 13.66
CA ALA A 491 4.49 -19.65 12.69
C ALA A 491 4.52 -21.11 13.19
N ASN A 492 4.63 -21.33 14.49
CA ASN A 492 4.66 -22.66 15.11
C ASN A 492 3.54 -22.82 16.15
N PRO A 493 2.95 -24.03 16.29
CA PRO A 493 1.88 -24.25 17.26
C PRO A 493 2.42 -24.38 18.68
N CYS A 494 1.90 -23.53 19.57
CA CYS A 494 2.00 -23.70 21.02
C CYS A 494 1.06 -24.84 21.48
N GLY A 495 -0.11 -24.94 20.85
CA GLY A 495 -1.06 -26.01 21.08
C GLY A 495 -2.19 -26.01 20.06
N ILE A 496 -2.68 -27.21 19.74
CA ILE A 496 -3.83 -27.46 18.87
C ILE A 496 -4.73 -28.44 19.61
N ALA A 497 -6.04 -28.25 19.55
CA ALA A 497 -6.97 -29.22 20.09
C ALA A 497 -8.34 -29.16 19.41
N VAL A 498 -9.04 -30.29 19.51
CA VAL A 498 -10.47 -30.44 19.23
C VAL A 498 -11.25 -30.65 20.52
N GLY A 499 -12.55 -30.37 20.51
CA GLY A 499 -13.41 -30.53 21.70
C GLY A 499 -14.89 -30.63 21.34
N ALA A 500 -15.74 -30.86 22.34
CA ALA A 500 -17.19 -30.84 22.15
C ALA A 500 -17.71 -29.44 21.77
N ASP A 501 -17.00 -28.40 22.24
CA ASP A 501 -17.21 -27.01 21.86
C ASP A 501 -15.87 -26.26 21.75
N VAL A 502 -15.91 -25.02 21.24
CA VAL A 502 -14.72 -24.18 21.04
C VAL A 502 -14.05 -23.77 22.36
N ALA A 503 -14.80 -23.73 23.47
CA ALA A 503 -14.26 -23.36 24.78
C ALA A 503 -13.47 -24.53 25.40
N GLU A 504 -13.92 -25.77 25.22
CA GLU A 504 -13.15 -26.97 25.57
C GLU A 504 -11.91 -27.10 24.70
N ALA A 505 -12.04 -26.95 23.38
CA ALA A 505 -10.92 -26.98 22.46
C ALA A 505 -9.86 -25.92 22.84
N HIS A 506 -10.27 -24.69 23.17
CA HIS A 506 -9.36 -23.66 23.64
C HIS A 506 -8.63 -24.05 24.94
N ARG A 507 -9.35 -24.51 25.97
CA ARG A 507 -8.72 -24.94 27.24
C ARG A 507 -7.66 -26.02 27.01
N LYS A 508 -7.98 -27.02 26.18
CA LYS A 508 -7.07 -28.12 25.84
C LYS A 508 -5.85 -27.64 25.06
N ALA A 509 -6.05 -26.80 24.03
CA ALA A 509 -4.96 -26.24 23.25
C ALA A 509 -4.03 -25.37 24.12
N HIS A 510 -4.60 -24.52 24.99
CA HIS A 510 -3.82 -23.69 25.92
C HIS A 510 -3.01 -24.51 26.92
N ALA A 511 -3.55 -25.64 27.40
CA ALA A 511 -2.88 -26.53 28.35
C ALA A 511 -1.66 -27.27 27.76
N CYS A 512 -1.47 -27.27 26.44
CA CYS A 512 -0.28 -27.85 25.80
C CYS A 512 1.00 -27.13 26.26
N ASP A 513 1.03 -25.80 26.09
CA ASP A 513 2.13 -24.93 26.53
C ASP A 513 1.59 -23.53 26.87
N PRO A 514 1.09 -23.33 28.12
CA PRO A 514 0.54 -22.05 28.55
C PRO A 514 1.54 -20.90 28.51
N VAL A 515 2.82 -21.21 28.70
CA VAL A 515 3.91 -20.22 28.72
C VAL A 515 4.14 -19.67 27.32
N SER A 516 4.25 -20.54 26.32
CA SER A 516 4.42 -20.10 24.93
C SER A 516 3.15 -19.46 24.37
N ALA A 517 1.96 -19.91 24.79
CA ALA A 517 0.68 -19.33 24.39
C ALA A 517 0.51 -17.85 24.81
N PHE A 518 1.25 -17.39 25.82
CA PHE A 518 1.29 -15.97 26.20
C PHE A 518 1.81 -15.10 25.04
N GLY A 519 0.97 -14.21 24.55
CA GLY A 519 1.23 -13.34 23.39
C GLY A 519 1.06 -14.07 22.05
N GLY A 520 0.42 -15.23 22.05
CA GLY A 520 0.13 -15.99 20.83
C GLY A 520 -1.04 -15.42 20.02
N VAL A 521 -1.27 -16.06 18.88
CA VAL A 521 -2.39 -15.86 17.97
C VAL A 521 -3.30 -17.08 18.04
N ILE A 522 -4.59 -16.85 18.28
CA ILE A 522 -5.60 -17.90 18.43
C ILE A 522 -6.48 -17.91 17.18
N ALA A 523 -6.62 -19.07 16.54
CA ALA A 523 -7.62 -19.29 15.50
C ALA A 523 -8.66 -20.31 15.92
N VAL A 524 -9.90 -20.07 15.51
CA VAL A 524 -11.06 -20.92 15.79
C VAL A 524 -11.78 -21.22 14.47
N ASN A 525 -12.14 -22.48 14.23
CA ASN A 525 -12.84 -22.88 13.00
C ASN A 525 -14.37 -22.71 13.05
N ARG A 526 -14.90 -22.25 14.18
CA ARG A 526 -16.33 -21.97 14.47
C ARG A 526 -16.44 -20.62 15.18
N PRO A 527 -17.65 -20.03 15.30
CA PRO A 527 -17.83 -18.78 16.04
C PRO A 527 -17.27 -18.85 17.47
N VAL A 528 -16.63 -17.78 17.93
CA VAL A 528 -16.14 -17.69 19.31
C VAL A 528 -17.32 -17.51 20.25
N SER A 529 -17.48 -18.46 21.18
CA SER A 529 -18.53 -18.38 22.20
C SER A 529 -18.17 -17.46 23.35
N VAL A 530 -19.19 -16.99 24.08
CA VAL A 530 -19.01 -16.22 25.32
C VAL A 530 -18.15 -16.97 26.34
N ALA A 531 -18.31 -18.29 26.45
CA ALA A 531 -17.53 -19.13 27.36
C ALA A 531 -16.04 -19.14 26.99
N MET A 532 -15.72 -19.26 25.69
CA MET A 532 -14.34 -19.17 25.20
C MET A 532 -13.78 -17.75 25.38
N ALA A 533 -14.56 -16.72 25.05
CA ALA A 533 -14.16 -15.33 25.18
C ALA A 533 -13.72 -14.97 26.61
N ARG A 534 -14.43 -15.48 27.63
CA ARG A 534 -14.04 -15.30 29.04
C ARG A 534 -12.68 -15.93 29.36
N GLN A 535 -12.41 -17.13 28.85
CA GLN A 535 -11.12 -17.79 29.05
C GLN A 535 -9.98 -17.04 28.36
N VAL A 536 -10.20 -16.60 27.12
CA VAL A 536 -9.20 -15.84 26.36
C VAL A 536 -8.90 -14.50 27.02
N ALA A 537 -9.89 -13.84 27.62
CA ALA A 537 -9.71 -12.56 28.31
C ALA A 537 -8.74 -12.62 29.51
N GLU A 538 -8.55 -13.80 30.10
CA GLU A 538 -7.61 -14.03 31.20
C GLU A 538 -6.15 -14.18 30.71
N VAL A 539 -5.95 -14.42 29.41
CA VAL A 539 -4.65 -14.64 28.80
C VAL A 539 -4.22 -13.40 28.00
N PHE A 540 -2.93 -13.10 27.97
CA PHE A 540 -2.42 -12.10 27.03
C PHE A 540 -2.39 -12.72 25.62
N THR A 541 -3.19 -12.19 24.71
CA THR A 541 -3.32 -12.66 23.32
C THR A 541 -3.16 -11.49 22.37
N GLU A 542 -2.38 -11.67 21.31
CA GLU A 542 -2.14 -10.62 20.30
C GLU A 542 -3.29 -10.53 19.28
N VAL A 543 -3.78 -11.69 18.81
CA VAL A 543 -4.81 -11.82 17.79
C VAL A 543 -5.74 -12.99 18.11
N VAL A 544 -7.04 -12.78 17.92
CA VAL A 544 -8.06 -13.84 17.86
C VAL A 544 -8.71 -13.77 16.47
N VAL A 545 -8.74 -14.89 15.75
CA VAL A 545 -9.38 -14.98 14.44
C VAL A 545 -10.39 -16.11 14.40
N ALA A 546 -11.59 -15.80 13.89
CA ALA A 546 -12.70 -16.73 13.82
C ALA A 546 -13.61 -16.40 12.62
N PRO A 547 -14.42 -17.35 12.13
CA PRO A 547 -15.45 -17.07 11.13
C PRO A 547 -16.57 -16.16 11.67
N GLY A 548 -16.70 -16.03 13.00
CA GLY A 548 -17.71 -15.23 13.65
C GLY A 548 -17.50 -15.18 15.17
N TYR A 549 -18.37 -14.43 15.84
CA TYR A 549 -18.39 -14.28 17.30
C TYR A 549 -19.85 -14.30 17.74
N ASP A 550 -20.15 -15.02 18.82
CA ASP A 550 -21.47 -14.99 19.43
C ASP A 550 -21.75 -13.60 20.02
N GLU A 551 -23.03 -13.27 20.20
CA GLU A 551 -23.45 -12.03 20.88
C GLU A 551 -22.83 -11.94 22.29
N GLY A 552 -22.18 -10.82 22.61
CA GLY A 552 -21.48 -10.62 23.88
C GLY A 552 -20.02 -11.08 23.90
N ALA A 553 -19.56 -11.89 22.93
CA ALA A 553 -18.18 -12.41 22.93
C ALA A 553 -17.15 -11.33 22.57
N VAL A 554 -17.48 -10.44 21.63
CA VAL A 554 -16.60 -9.32 21.22
C VAL A 554 -16.44 -8.33 22.39
N GLU A 555 -17.53 -8.00 23.06
CA GLU A 555 -17.58 -7.05 24.18
C GLU A 555 -16.69 -7.50 25.36
N ILE A 556 -16.68 -8.80 25.65
CA ILE A 556 -15.80 -9.40 26.68
C ILE A 556 -14.34 -9.21 26.30
N LEU A 557 -13.98 -9.49 25.06
CA LEU A 557 -12.59 -9.41 24.58
C LEU A 557 -12.12 -7.95 24.42
N GLN A 558 -13.02 -7.03 24.11
CA GLN A 558 -12.73 -5.59 23.99
C GLN A 558 -12.23 -4.95 25.30
N ALA A 559 -12.51 -5.58 26.46
CA ALA A 559 -11.90 -5.18 27.73
C ALA A 559 -10.36 -5.15 27.67
N ARG A 560 -9.75 -5.91 26.74
CA ARG A 560 -8.33 -5.85 26.43
C ARG A 560 -8.10 -4.85 25.28
N LYS A 561 -7.55 -3.67 25.59
CA LYS A 561 -7.37 -2.58 24.61
C LYS A 561 -6.64 -2.96 23.32
N ASN A 562 -5.68 -3.88 23.38
CA ASN A 562 -4.74 -4.13 22.29
C ASN A 562 -5.02 -5.40 21.47
N VAL A 563 -5.90 -6.30 21.94
CA VAL A 563 -6.16 -7.58 21.24
C VAL A 563 -6.84 -7.30 19.92
N ARG A 564 -6.35 -7.94 18.85
CA ARG A 564 -6.93 -7.81 17.51
C ARG A 564 -7.97 -8.88 17.33
N LEU A 565 -9.22 -8.47 17.12
CA LEU A 565 -10.32 -9.39 16.90
C LEU A 565 -10.66 -9.39 15.43
N LEU A 566 -10.41 -10.51 14.76
CA LEU A 566 -10.62 -10.67 13.33
C LEU A 566 -11.82 -11.57 13.07
N ARG A 567 -12.72 -11.10 12.20
CA ARG A 567 -13.71 -11.93 11.53
C ARG A 567 -13.19 -12.27 10.13
N ALA A 568 -12.74 -13.50 9.96
CA ALA A 568 -12.24 -13.98 8.67
C ALA A 568 -13.39 -14.53 7.80
N PRO A 569 -13.30 -14.38 6.47
CA PRO A 569 -14.25 -15.02 5.56
C PRO A 569 -14.17 -16.56 5.68
N ARG A 570 -15.20 -17.25 5.18
CA ARG A 570 -15.22 -18.72 5.13
C ARG A 570 -13.93 -19.25 4.52
N SER A 571 -13.30 -20.21 5.18
CA SER A 571 -12.09 -20.84 4.67
C SER A 571 -12.34 -21.50 3.31
N ALA A 572 -11.70 -20.98 2.27
CA ALA A 572 -11.73 -21.47 0.90
C ALA A 572 -10.30 -21.40 0.33
N PRO A 573 -9.38 -22.27 0.79
CA PRO A 573 -7.99 -22.17 0.42
C PRO A 573 -7.79 -22.39 -1.07
N GLN A 574 -6.90 -21.59 -1.69
CA GLN A 574 -6.46 -21.84 -3.07
C GLN A 574 -5.88 -23.27 -3.21
N ALA A 575 -5.95 -23.81 -4.43
CA ALA A 575 -5.43 -25.15 -4.74
C ALA A 575 -3.89 -25.19 -4.77
N THR A 576 -3.26 -24.06 -5.00
CA THR A 576 -1.79 -23.93 -5.10
C THR A 576 -1.26 -22.98 -4.03
N GLU A 577 0.03 -23.09 -3.74
CA GLU A 577 0.77 -22.18 -2.87
C GLU A 577 2.06 -21.70 -3.56
N TRP A 578 2.43 -20.46 -3.28
CA TRP A 578 3.55 -19.76 -3.92
C TRP A 578 4.62 -19.46 -2.87
N ARG A 579 5.87 -19.83 -3.15
CA ARG A 579 7.01 -19.58 -2.27
C ARG A 579 8.12 -18.85 -3.02
N GLN A 580 8.40 -17.62 -2.60
CA GLN A 580 9.49 -16.84 -3.18
C GLN A 580 10.85 -17.53 -2.97
N VAL A 581 11.68 -17.49 -4.01
CA VAL A 581 13.10 -17.86 -3.98
C VAL A 581 13.92 -16.79 -4.71
N SER A 582 15.23 -16.75 -4.50
CA SER A 582 16.09 -15.78 -5.21
C SER A 582 15.97 -15.95 -6.73
N GLY A 583 15.51 -14.90 -7.42
CA GLY A 583 15.33 -14.91 -8.87
C GLY A 583 13.99 -15.46 -9.37
N GLY A 584 13.08 -15.91 -8.50
CA GLY A 584 11.79 -16.46 -8.95
C GLY A 584 10.85 -16.90 -7.84
N VAL A 585 9.91 -17.79 -8.18
CA VAL A 585 8.90 -18.35 -7.27
C VAL A 585 8.73 -19.84 -7.55
N LEU A 586 8.58 -20.63 -6.49
CA LEU A 586 8.14 -22.02 -6.55
C LEU A 586 6.62 -22.08 -6.39
N VAL A 587 5.95 -22.92 -7.19
CA VAL A 587 4.51 -23.14 -7.10
C VAL A 587 4.25 -24.64 -6.90
N GLN A 588 3.44 -25.00 -5.91
CA GLN A 588 3.06 -26.39 -5.65
C GLN A 588 1.58 -26.51 -5.31
N GLY A 589 1.05 -27.74 -5.35
CA GLY A 589 -0.27 -28.04 -4.80
C GLY A 589 -0.26 -27.84 -3.28
N ARG A 590 -1.33 -27.27 -2.73
CA ARG A 590 -1.43 -27.06 -1.29
C ARG A 590 -1.70 -28.39 -0.59
N ASP A 591 -0.93 -28.68 0.46
CA ASP A 591 -1.20 -29.82 1.35
C ASP A 591 -2.45 -29.57 2.19
N ARG A 592 -3.48 -30.40 1.95
CA ARG A 592 -4.83 -30.33 2.54
C ARG A 592 -5.12 -31.51 3.47
N VAL A 593 -4.15 -32.40 3.70
CA VAL A 593 -4.32 -33.64 4.48
C VAL A 593 -5.48 -34.48 3.96
N ASP A 594 -5.46 -34.72 2.64
CA ASP A 594 -6.46 -35.42 1.84
C ASP A 594 -5.84 -36.49 0.90
N ALA A 595 -4.59 -36.89 1.14
CA ALA A 595 -3.96 -37.99 0.41
C ALA A 595 -4.47 -39.36 0.88
N GLU A 596 -4.18 -40.42 0.12
CA GLU A 596 -4.62 -41.79 0.46
C GLU A 596 -4.15 -42.22 1.85
N GLY A 597 -2.92 -41.86 2.25
CA GLY A 597 -2.38 -42.16 3.58
C GLY A 597 -2.91 -41.27 4.71
N ASP A 598 -3.78 -40.31 4.42
CA ASP A 598 -4.44 -39.49 5.45
C ASP A 598 -5.72 -40.13 5.99
N ASP A 599 -6.24 -41.14 5.28
CA ASP A 599 -7.34 -41.98 5.76
C ASP A 599 -6.78 -43.10 6.66
N PRO A 600 -7.14 -43.17 7.95
CA PRO A 600 -6.68 -44.24 8.84
C PRO A 600 -7.09 -45.65 8.38
N ALA A 601 -8.09 -45.79 7.49
CA ALA A 601 -8.46 -47.08 6.92
C ALA A 601 -7.38 -47.68 6.00
N THR A 602 -6.47 -46.87 5.47
CA THR A 602 -5.37 -47.31 4.60
C THR A 602 -4.06 -47.56 5.37
N TRP A 603 -4.01 -47.21 6.65
CA TRP A 603 -2.80 -47.34 7.46
C TRP A 603 -2.41 -48.80 7.69
N TRP A 604 -1.12 -49.08 7.51
CA TRP A 604 -0.57 -50.41 7.77
C TRP A 604 -0.12 -50.54 9.23
N LEU A 605 -0.73 -51.45 9.98
CA LEU A 605 -0.28 -51.82 11.32
C LEU A 605 1.03 -52.62 11.23
N ALA A 606 2.16 -51.96 11.45
CA ALA A 606 3.49 -52.57 11.34
C ALA A 606 3.85 -53.41 12.56
N THR A 607 3.43 -53.01 13.77
CA THR A 607 3.62 -53.80 15.00
C THR A 607 2.68 -53.38 16.14
N GLY A 608 2.60 -54.21 17.18
CA GLY A 608 1.72 -54.04 18.34
C GLY A 608 0.29 -54.51 18.11
N GLU A 609 -0.56 -54.35 19.13
CA GLU A 609 -2.00 -54.57 18.99
C GLU A 609 -2.65 -53.40 18.25
N ALA A 610 -3.76 -53.67 17.54
CA ALA A 610 -4.50 -52.62 16.88
C ALA A 610 -5.01 -51.58 17.90
N ALA A 611 -4.87 -50.31 17.56
CA ALA A 611 -5.32 -49.21 18.40
C ALA A 611 -6.83 -49.32 18.70
N ASP A 612 -7.21 -49.16 19.97
CA ASP A 612 -8.62 -48.99 20.34
C ASP A 612 -9.19 -47.69 19.73
N PRO A 613 -10.53 -47.51 19.66
CA PRO A 613 -11.12 -46.35 18.99
C PRO A 613 -10.66 -44.98 19.53
N ALA A 614 -10.39 -44.86 20.84
CA ALA A 614 -9.92 -43.61 21.43
C ALA A 614 -8.47 -43.30 21.03
N THR A 615 -7.63 -44.34 21.02
CA THR A 615 -6.23 -44.25 20.58
C THR A 615 -6.11 -43.92 19.11
N LEU A 616 -6.94 -44.56 18.28
CA LEU A 616 -6.98 -44.30 16.85
C LEU A 616 -7.44 -42.87 16.58
N ALA A 617 -8.44 -42.37 17.31
CA ALA A 617 -8.88 -40.97 17.22
C ALA A 617 -7.75 -39.99 17.60
N ASP A 618 -6.98 -40.27 18.65
CA ASP A 618 -5.81 -39.46 19.02
C ASP A 618 -4.69 -39.54 17.98
N LEU A 619 -4.46 -40.71 17.36
CA LEU A 619 -3.46 -40.85 16.29
C LEU A 619 -3.87 -40.07 15.04
N VAL A 620 -5.14 -40.12 14.65
CA VAL A 620 -5.70 -39.34 13.53
C VAL A 620 -5.59 -37.84 13.82
N PHE A 621 -5.94 -37.43 15.05
CA PHE A 621 -5.76 -36.05 15.47
C PHE A 621 -4.28 -35.63 15.38
N ALA A 622 -3.36 -36.44 15.92
CA ALA A 622 -1.94 -36.15 15.91
C ALA A 622 -1.37 -36.09 14.49
N TRP A 623 -1.79 -37.00 13.62
CA TRP A 623 -1.41 -37.06 12.21
C TRP A 623 -1.83 -35.79 11.46
N ARG A 624 -3.09 -35.36 11.60
CA ARG A 624 -3.55 -34.11 10.96
C ARG A 624 -2.86 -32.88 11.55
N ALA A 625 -2.69 -32.83 12.88
CA ALA A 625 -2.08 -31.71 13.58
C ALA A 625 -0.59 -31.52 13.24
N VAL A 626 0.16 -32.61 12.99
CA VAL A 626 1.61 -32.52 12.74
C VAL A 626 1.94 -31.74 11.47
N ARG A 627 1.00 -31.68 10.50
CA ARG A 627 1.14 -30.88 9.27
C ARG A 627 1.34 -29.39 9.55
N ALA A 628 0.78 -28.86 10.64
CA ALA A 628 0.95 -27.46 11.03
C ALA A 628 2.30 -27.16 11.70
N VAL A 629 3.08 -28.20 12.03
CA VAL A 629 4.36 -28.07 12.73
C VAL A 629 5.50 -28.00 11.71
N LYS A 630 6.43 -27.06 11.89
CA LYS A 630 7.61 -26.99 11.02
C LYS A 630 8.51 -28.23 11.18
N SER A 631 9.04 -28.71 10.07
CA SER A 631 9.81 -29.95 10.00
C SER A 631 11.25 -29.81 10.51
N ASN A 632 11.87 -30.86 11.03
CA ASN A 632 11.27 -32.16 11.35
C ASN A 632 10.33 -32.04 12.56
N ALA A 633 9.16 -32.66 12.49
CA ALA A 633 8.13 -32.52 13.51
C ALA A 633 7.77 -33.84 14.19
N ILE A 634 7.63 -33.78 15.52
CA ILE A 634 7.05 -34.83 16.37
C ILE A 634 5.96 -34.19 17.23
N LEU A 635 4.75 -34.72 17.17
CA LEU A 635 3.62 -34.22 17.95
C LEU A 635 3.06 -35.34 18.82
N LEU A 636 3.05 -35.12 20.14
CA LEU A 636 2.39 -35.99 21.10
C LEU A 636 0.97 -35.48 21.32
N ALA A 637 0.00 -36.38 21.33
CA ALA A 637 -1.40 -36.05 21.58
C ALA A 637 -2.06 -37.00 22.58
N LYS A 638 -3.08 -36.47 23.26
CA LYS A 638 -3.94 -37.21 24.17
C LYS A 638 -5.31 -36.52 24.26
N GLU A 639 -6.39 -37.29 24.16
CA GLU A 639 -7.78 -36.82 24.29
C GLU A 639 -8.14 -35.65 23.34
N GLY A 640 -7.69 -35.76 22.08
CA GLY A 640 -7.93 -34.78 21.02
C GLY A 640 -7.13 -33.48 21.17
N ALA A 641 -6.03 -33.48 21.92
CA ALA A 641 -5.20 -32.31 22.15
C ALA A 641 -3.71 -32.61 22.03
N SER A 642 -2.95 -31.68 21.47
CA SER A 642 -1.49 -31.74 21.55
C SER A 642 -1.07 -31.59 23.01
N VAL A 643 -0.16 -32.43 23.48
CA VAL A 643 0.41 -32.34 24.83
C VAL A 643 1.89 -32.01 24.83
N GLY A 644 2.59 -32.26 23.71
CA GLY A 644 3.98 -31.87 23.52
C GLY A 644 4.32 -31.82 22.03
N VAL A 645 5.07 -30.79 21.62
CA VAL A 645 5.37 -30.55 20.20
C VAL A 645 6.86 -30.27 20.02
N GLY A 646 7.54 -31.14 19.30
CA GLY A 646 8.90 -30.95 18.82
C GLY A 646 8.88 -30.41 17.41
N MET A 647 9.38 -29.19 17.21
CA MET A 647 9.18 -28.40 15.99
C MET A 647 10.51 -27.88 15.44
N GLY A 648 10.65 -27.87 14.11
CA GLY A 648 11.68 -27.14 13.39
C GLY A 648 13.11 -27.64 13.57
N GLN A 649 13.31 -28.90 13.99
CA GLN A 649 14.66 -29.41 14.23
C GLN A 649 15.26 -30.03 12.96
N VAL A 650 16.56 -29.79 12.78
CA VAL A 650 17.34 -30.40 11.69
C VAL A 650 17.42 -31.93 11.86
N ASN A 651 17.43 -32.43 13.10
CA ASN A 651 17.43 -33.86 13.42
C ASN A 651 16.12 -34.27 14.12
N ARG A 652 15.51 -35.36 13.63
CA ARG A 652 14.23 -35.89 14.15
C ARG A 652 14.32 -36.40 15.58
N VAL A 653 15.49 -36.89 16.01
CA VAL A 653 15.72 -37.32 17.40
C VAL A 653 15.56 -36.15 18.38
N ASP A 654 16.00 -34.95 17.99
CA ASP A 654 15.88 -33.74 18.81
C ASP A 654 14.42 -33.27 18.87
N SER A 655 13.66 -33.42 17.78
CA SER A 655 12.21 -33.20 17.81
C SER A 655 11.51 -34.17 18.78
N ALA A 656 11.89 -35.45 18.80
CA ALA A 656 11.32 -36.40 19.75
C ALA A 656 11.62 -36.01 21.21
N ARG A 657 12.87 -35.64 21.52
CA ARG A 657 13.25 -35.15 22.86
C ARG A 657 12.46 -33.91 23.24
N LEU A 658 12.44 -32.90 22.36
CA LEU A 658 11.74 -31.65 22.60
C LEU A 658 10.24 -31.85 22.84
N ALA A 659 9.62 -32.76 22.10
CA ALA A 659 8.20 -33.07 22.24
C ALA A 659 7.90 -33.74 23.60
N VAL A 660 8.73 -34.69 24.02
CA VAL A 660 8.64 -35.36 25.33
C VAL A 660 8.90 -34.37 26.47
N ASP A 661 9.95 -33.57 26.38
CA ASP A 661 10.32 -32.59 27.42
C ASP A 661 9.21 -31.55 27.63
N ARG A 662 8.60 -31.08 26.53
CA ARG A 662 7.47 -30.13 26.58
C ARG A 662 6.19 -30.75 27.12
N ALA A 663 5.94 -32.03 26.87
CA ALA A 663 4.82 -32.74 27.49
C ALA A 663 5.06 -32.98 28.99
N GLY A 664 6.31 -33.26 29.38
CA GLY A 664 6.63 -33.76 30.70
C GLY A 664 6.13 -35.19 30.90
N ALA A 665 6.66 -35.85 31.93
CA ALA A 665 6.46 -37.29 32.15
C ALA A 665 4.98 -37.71 32.26
N ASP A 666 4.14 -36.88 32.92
CA ASP A 666 2.74 -37.24 33.20
C ASP A 666 1.86 -37.19 31.95
N ARG A 667 2.03 -36.18 31.10
CA ARG A 667 1.23 -36.02 29.88
C ARG A 667 1.76 -36.86 28.72
N ALA A 668 3.07 -37.10 28.65
CA ALA A 668 3.66 -37.99 27.65
C ALA A 668 3.24 -39.46 27.87
N ARG A 669 3.11 -39.89 29.13
CA ARG A 669 2.71 -41.27 29.46
C ARG A 669 1.30 -41.57 28.96
N GLY A 670 1.22 -42.61 28.13
CA GLY A 670 -0.01 -43.07 27.49
C GLY A 670 -0.52 -42.15 26.38
N ALA A 671 0.22 -41.10 26.01
CA ALA A 671 -0.05 -40.32 24.81
C ALA A 671 0.29 -41.14 23.56
N VAL A 672 -0.22 -40.68 22.41
CA VAL A 672 0.21 -41.16 21.09
C VAL A 672 1.17 -40.15 20.47
N ALA A 673 1.94 -40.56 19.46
CA ALA A 673 2.84 -39.67 18.74
C ALA A 673 2.66 -39.77 17.22
N ALA A 674 2.71 -38.63 16.53
CA ALA A 674 2.81 -38.54 15.08
C ALA A 674 4.15 -37.94 14.66
N SER A 675 4.70 -38.47 13.57
CA SER A 675 5.94 -37.99 12.94
C SER A 675 5.65 -37.57 11.50
N ASP A 676 5.94 -36.31 11.15
CA ASP A 676 5.62 -35.75 9.81
C ASP A 676 6.34 -36.46 8.64
N ALA A 677 7.48 -37.09 8.93
CA ALA A 677 8.22 -37.95 8.02
C ALA A 677 8.69 -39.23 8.73
N PHE A 678 9.27 -40.17 7.99
CA PHE A 678 9.75 -41.42 8.57
C PHE A 678 10.88 -41.22 9.59
N PHE A 679 11.04 -42.16 10.52
CA PHE A 679 12.19 -42.22 11.42
C PHE A 679 13.41 -42.82 10.70
N PRO A 680 14.54 -42.09 10.58
CA PRO A 680 15.72 -42.60 9.90
C PRO A 680 16.45 -43.70 10.69
N PHE A 681 16.32 -43.67 12.03
CA PHE A 681 16.90 -44.64 12.97
C PHE A 681 15.94 -44.88 14.13
N ALA A 682 16.17 -45.95 14.89
CA ALA A 682 15.35 -46.33 16.05
C ALA A 682 15.50 -45.41 17.28
N ASP A 683 16.43 -44.45 17.26
CA ASP A 683 16.70 -43.53 18.37
C ASP A 683 15.53 -42.58 18.68
N GLY A 684 14.89 -42.02 17.65
CA GLY A 684 13.68 -41.20 17.78
C GLY A 684 12.53 -41.95 18.46
N PRO A 685 12.11 -43.12 17.92
CA PRO A 685 11.10 -43.96 18.55
C PRO A 685 11.47 -44.39 19.99
N ARG A 686 12.74 -44.70 20.27
CA ARG A 686 13.19 -45.07 21.62
C ARG A 686 12.94 -43.97 22.65
N ILE A 687 13.14 -42.70 22.30
CA ILE A 687 12.81 -41.58 23.19
C ILE A 687 11.31 -41.54 23.52
N LEU A 688 10.46 -41.78 22.53
CA LEU A 688 9.01 -41.82 22.72
C LEU A 688 8.58 -43.02 23.57
N ILE A 689 9.18 -44.19 23.33
CA ILE A 689 8.98 -45.41 24.11
C ILE A 689 9.35 -45.18 25.59
N GLU A 690 10.54 -44.62 25.85
CA GLU A 690 11.02 -44.35 27.21
C GLU A 690 10.12 -43.35 27.97
N ALA A 691 9.49 -42.42 27.24
CA ALA A 691 8.51 -41.50 27.77
C ALA A 691 7.12 -42.14 28.05
N GLY A 692 6.93 -43.39 27.65
CA GLY A 692 5.67 -44.13 27.82
C GLY A 692 4.61 -43.82 26.77
N VAL A 693 5.00 -43.38 25.57
CA VAL A 693 4.08 -43.25 24.42
C VAL A 693 3.54 -44.64 24.07
N ARG A 694 2.22 -44.76 23.92
CA ARG A 694 1.54 -46.05 23.70
C ARG A 694 1.40 -46.44 22.24
N ALA A 695 1.37 -45.47 21.33
CA ALA A 695 1.22 -45.70 19.90
C ALA A 695 1.90 -44.60 19.07
N ILE A 696 2.43 -44.97 17.91
CA ILE A 696 3.15 -44.09 16.99
C ILE A 696 2.56 -44.21 15.58
N VAL A 697 2.34 -43.08 14.89
CA VAL A 697 2.04 -43.04 13.45
C VAL A 697 3.13 -42.27 12.70
N GLN A 698 3.57 -42.82 11.58
CA GLN A 698 4.57 -42.22 10.70
C GLN A 698 4.35 -42.66 9.25
N PRO A 699 5.00 -42.06 8.24
CA PRO A 699 4.85 -42.52 6.85
C PRO A 699 5.42 -43.91 6.55
N GLY A 700 6.57 -44.25 7.15
CA GLY A 700 7.44 -45.32 6.63
C GLY A 700 8.15 -44.92 5.33
N GLY A 701 8.86 -45.88 4.72
CA GLY A 701 9.68 -45.69 3.53
C GLY A 701 11.18 -45.51 3.81
N SER A 702 11.63 -45.72 5.05
CA SER A 702 13.07 -45.77 5.35
C SER A 702 13.66 -47.12 4.94
N VAL A 703 14.90 -47.12 4.45
CA VAL A 703 15.67 -48.37 4.29
C VAL A 703 15.94 -49.07 5.63
N ARG A 704 15.67 -48.40 6.75
CA ARG A 704 15.81 -48.91 8.13
C ARG A 704 14.49 -49.01 8.89
N ASP A 705 13.35 -49.05 8.20
CA ASP A 705 12.05 -49.18 8.88
C ASP A 705 12.01 -50.39 9.80
N GLU A 706 12.63 -51.52 9.40
CA GLU A 706 12.70 -52.73 10.22
C GLU A 706 13.35 -52.50 11.59
N GLU A 707 14.38 -51.63 11.70
CA GLU A 707 15.02 -51.30 12.98
C GLU A 707 14.05 -50.55 13.92
N THR A 708 13.30 -49.60 13.35
CA THR A 708 12.31 -48.79 14.07
C THR A 708 11.10 -49.64 14.51
N ILE A 709 10.61 -50.49 13.61
CA ILE A 709 9.51 -51.42 13.88
C ILE A 709 9.92 -52.43 14.96
N ALA A 710 11.14 -52.97 14.89
CA ALA A 710 11.66 -53.89 15.89
C ALA A 710 11.74 -53.25 17.28
N ALA A 711 12.20 -51.99 17.39
CA ALA A 711 12.25 -51.28 18.67
C ALA A 711 10.85 -51.09 19.29
N CYS A 712 9.83 -50.75 18.47
CA CYS A 712 8.46 -50.62 18.95
C CYS A 712 7.86 -51.98 19.34
N LYS A 713 8.16 -53.02 18.55
CA LYS A 713 7.73 -54.40 18.83
C LYS A 713 8.28 -54.91 20.17
N GLU A 714 9.57 -54.68 20.43
CA GLU A 714 10.24 -55.06 21.69
C GLU A 714 9.60 -54.36 22.89
N ALA A 715 9.19 -53.10 22.73
CA ALA A 715 8.54 -52.30 23.77
C ALA A 715 7.02 -52.50 23.88
N GLY A 716 6.39 -53.29 22.99
CA GLY A 716 4.95 -53.45 22.92
C GLY A 716 4.19 -52.19 22.50
N VAL A 717 4.83 -51.26 21.78
CA VAL A 717 4.23 -50.02 21.28
C VAL A 717 3.61 -50.25 19.91
N THR A 718 2.34 -49.86 19.75
CA THR A 718 1.63 -49.93 18.47
C THR A 718 2.25 -48.96 17.46
N MET A 719 2.51 -49.41 16.23
CA MET A 719 3.02 -48.54 15.16
C MET A 719 2.22 -48.69 13.87
N TYR A 720 1.80 -47.56 13.30
CA TYR A 720 1.17 -47.47 11.99
C TYR A 720 2.07 -46.77 10.97
N LEU A 721 2.10 -47.29 9.73
CA LEU A 721 2.70 -46.65 8.56
C LEU A 721 1.62 -46.11 7.62
N THR A 722 1.70 -44.83 7.25
CA THR A 722 0.68 -44.16 6.42
C THR A 722 1.01 -44.13 4.93
N GLY A 723 2.29 -44.27 4.55
CA GLY A 723 2.76 -44.08 3.17
C GLY A 723 2.71 -42.64 2.66
N THR A 724 2.27 -41.67 3.47
CA THR A 724 2.13 -40.24 3.12
C THR A 724 2.98 -39.39 4.06
N ARG A 725 3.61 -38.31 3.58
CA ARG A 725 4.42 -37.39 4.40
C ARG A 725 3.89 -35.96 4.34
N HIS A 726 4.10 -35.20 5.41
CA HIS A 726 3.67 -33.80 5.55
C HIS A 726 4.82 -32.86 5.94
N PHE A 727 5.88 -32.82 5.15
CA PHE A 727 6.94 -31.83 5.39
C PHE A 727 6.43 -30.41 5.21
N PHE A 728 6.76 -29.53 6.17
CA PHE A 728 6.39 -28.13 6.13
C PHE A 728 7.56 -27.24 6.60
N HIS A 729 7.93 -26.26 5.77
CA HIS A 729 9.06 -25.37 6.02
C HIS A 729 8.65 -23.92 5.83
#